data_AF-A0AAD5XKK8-F1
#
_entry.id   AF-A0AAD5XKK8-F1
#
_cell.length_a   1.000
_cell.length_b   1.000
_cell.length_c   1.000
_cell.angle_alpha   90.00
_cell.angle_beta   90.00
_cell.angle_gamma   90.00
#
_symmetry.space_group_name_H-M   'P 1'
#
loop_
_entity.id
_entity.type
_entity.pdbx_description
1 polymer ?
#
loop_
_entity_poly.entity_id
_entity_poly.type
_entity_poly.pdbx_seq_one_letter_code
_entity_poly.pdbx_strand_id
1 'polypeptide(L)'
;MHSGPQLTGSIAFVILPHDQQQPQAFAAVQNIRVAHDKAAQKWPPHLTLVGAAQTFQRVKIDIPYLEAKLQPISLCYAPFELTFDRISVLSHTHGCSIVLEPSQELFLGLTSLQKDVTTLLNLKEGKFPFRPHVTVASIESAAEDDTTKETIKLITEYLDNLNAVPFKCYVNCVAIMFRPNNTDEYSCVSSVQLAGARSVISSRELITQNIQVAFKAINSPFSFNRGSNEWERLASFEKISAWPSKQFTIVSYNVLNDPNDSTNFDEVSRFPRLCRTLEETDAEFIVLQEVNHRFLNLLCSLPWVKEQYYLSIANVKNDSEIPTGLVALSKFSFQSKVVRLSAGKQSLILSLSVTPKNSESHSIVNIAVVHLTSDYKADKSALRISQWKALLENLNSSSFVVGDFNSHEDEKLEYQFAVAGFTDAWTVMHLDSNGATFDPIENSIATQTSKRKRISRFDRVLSNTQNFQPYAFEILGKDIEDGKDNSDHYGILCTFVPTEIDFLDSFFLKDYNSANSVPFYQTFKNIQADFDVDTEFSTFLQIKNACPTFDSFSIRLEALETLQVLLKACFSMSPFQMTPVGSFALGTDGPSSDIDVLCIGMISLSEFFVNLRAAAPTIKNCTAQRIIEDAKVPIVELKICGVQVDLQYGCFHLPLGVNSVNIFDDIAAKPMGSSARLLMAGYIDYRMITKQCLACAPHFRLAVRFLKFWAKARGISGSKFGFPPFHALTVLLAKLCPPESENPLDWNGKKLVEKFFEVYSQHNWKGAVNGVIHWKNDSENIVNAQIDLRNPMVVFAPSSSSVNICRNVVASSREVWIQELKRAHELSGDLNTICQVTEILKNHLSFIHIEVSGMTSMQLIKLKNQVELRIVSLIVAVQRRCPSIKMRPWSVWMVKSDNDTETSANLLIGLDKQSDVTLEVSEKKQSYKKKALATLENALIQFEAEFSRWDGYESGMWVGVSHVSKNTIADLIIAPYLEFEEFEIPTNLGNSQTHDSATREIRFPDSENRTVETKKGKLRSSEDVFNRILWDSSFEREFFVIGYMDRFTGMQEISFNEFAIKREDQQGEEWIPFHRVWYFKELKKGREVLVWDRKSKLDLILHHITEFTDADQILALSCVMRYFNQKYGRVLTASVHASTALNFPISKVWPVFEKNITPVTSIPLALEAQERNSVFARVSCLNKYSEMMKTPIQSIMTIRYLVNRNHLARLNVLIWI
;
A
#
# COMPACT_ATOMS: atom_id res chain seq x y z
N MET A 1 20.24 -6.77 20.74
CA MET A 1 21.01 -7.91 21.29
C MET A 1 20.23 -8.49 22.47
N HIS A 2 20.05 -9.82 22.50
CA HIS A 2 19.49 -10.56 23.63
C HIS A 2 20.56 -10.76 24.70
N SER A 3 20.39 -10.22 25.91
CA SER A 3 21.26 -10.51 27.06
C SER A 3 20.58 -11.51 27.99
N GLY A 4 20.60 -12.78 27.62
CA GLY A 4 20.28 -13.89 28.52
C GLY A 4 21.50 -14.32 29.35
N PRO A 5 21.32 -15.04 30.47
CA PRO A 5 22.41 -15.53 31.29
C PRO A 5 23.30 -16.50 30.50
N GLN A 6 24.61 -16.23 30.47
CA GLN A 6 25.59 -17.02 29.73
C GLN A 6 25.99 -18.27 30.53
N LEU A 7 25.76 -19.45 29.96
CA LEU A 7 26.05 -20.73 30.59
C LEU A 7 27.36 -21.33 30.02
N THR A 8 28.14 -22.02 30.85
CA THR A 8 29.37 -22.72 30.43
C THR A 8 29.27 -24.21 30.74
N GLY A 9 29.29 -25.04 29.71
CA GLY A 9 28.99 -26.47 29.83
C GLY A 9 28.91 -27.18 28.48
N SER A 10 28.34 -28.38 28.47
CA SER A 10 28.06 -29.18 27.25
C SER A 10 26.58 -29.10 26.89
N ILE A 11 26.24 -29.13 25.60
CA ILE A 11 24.85 -29.17 25.12
C ILE A 11 24.56 -30.43 24.34
N ALA A 12 23.36 -30.97 24.49
CA ALA A 12 22.81 -31.98 23.60
C ALA A 12 21.41 -31.58 23.13
N PHE A 13 21.03 -32.01 21.93
CA PHE A 13 19.69 -31.82 21.39
C PHE A 13 19.03 -33.19 21.28
N VAL A 14 17.91 -33.36 21.98
CA VAL A 14 17.28 -34.67 22.18
C VAL A 14 15.76 -34.59 22.03
N ILE A 15 15.16 -35.74 21.77
CA ILE A 15 13.73 -35.95 21.94
C ILE A 15 13.55 -36.65 23.30
N LEU A 16 12.71 -36.07 24.16
CA LEU A 16 12.33 -36.66 25.44
C LEU A 16 11.00 -37.41 25.25
N PRO A 17 11.00 -38.75 25.23
CA PRO A 17 9.78 -39.53 25.08
C PRO A 17 9.00 -39.49 26.40
N HIS A 18 8.21 -38.44 26.61
CA HIS A 18 7.30 -38.33 27.75
C HIS A 18 5.88 -38.49 27.26
N ASP A 19 5.16 -39.50 27.74
CA ASP A 19 3.75 -39.70 27.40
C ASP A 19 2.86 -39.70 28.64
N GLN A 20 1.73 -39.00 28.56
CA GLN A 20 0.68 -39.01 29.58
C GLN A 20 -0.21 -40.26 29.49
N GLN A 21 -0.18 -41.01 28.36
CA GLN A 21 -1.10 -42.12 28.11
C GLN A 21 -0.56 -43.50 28.53
N GLN A 22 0.76 -43.71 28.58
CA GLN A 22 1.38 -44.99 29.04
C GLN A 22 2.51 -44.80 30.09
N PRO A 23 2.22 -44.22 31.28
CA PRO A 23 3.23 -43.91 32.29
C PRO A 23 3.96 -45.16 32.83
N GLN A 24 3.34 -46.34 32.78
CA GLN A 24 3.92 -47.60 33.28
C GLN A 24 5.08 -48.11 32.40
N ALA A 25 4.99 -47.96 31.07
CA ALA A 25 6.04 -48.39 30.14
C ALA A 25 7.30 -47.52 30.26
N PHE A 26 7.12 -46.20 30.35
CA PHE A 26 8.24 -45.27 30.56
C PHE A 26 8.89 -45.46 31.94
N ALA A 27 8.09 -45.68 33.00
CA ALA A 27 8.61 -46.01 34.32
C ALA A 27 9.40 -47.33 34.31
N ALA A 28 8.96 -48.33 33.55
CA ALA A 28 9.68 -49.59 33.39
C ALA A 28 11.04 -49.39 32.70
N VAL A 29 11.09 -48.64 31.60
CA VAL A 29 12.37 -48.30 30.93
C VAL A 29 13.30 -47.56 31.88
N GLN A 30 12.80 -46.58 32.64
CA GLN A 30 13.63 -45.86 33.59
C GLN A 30 14.11 -46.74 34.75
N ASN A 31 13.28 -47.65 35.27
CA ASN A 31 13.67 -48.58 36.34
C ASN A 31 14.78 -49.53 35.88
N ILE A 32 14.68 -50.06 34.65
CA ILE A 32 15.72 -50.92 34.06
C ILE A 32 17.01 -50.12 33.86
N ARG A 33 16.92 -48.88 33.34
CA ARG A 33 18.07 -47.99 33.22
C ARG A 33 18.73 -47.73 34.56
N VAL A 34 17.97 -47.45 35.62
CA VAL A 34 18.54 -47.21 36.96
C VAL A 34 19.31 -48.43 37.48
N ALA A 35 18.88 -49.64 37.15
CA ALA A 35 19.55 -50.87 37.55
C ALA A 35 20.76 -51.24 36.65
N HIS A 36 20.71 -50.90 35.36
CA HIS A 36 21.62 -51.46 34.33
C HIS A 36 22.26 -50.45 33.38
N ASP A 37 22.09 -49.14 33.58
CA ASP A 37 22.72 -48.06 32.79
C ASP A 37 23.33 -47.01 33.74
N LYS A 38 24.67 -46.89 33.73
CA LYS A 38 25.39 -45.90 34.54
C LYS A 38 25.01 -44.45 34.19
N ALA A 39 24.46 -44.21 33.01
CA ALA A 39 23.99 -42.89 32.62
C ALA A 39 22.57 -42.57 33.14
N ALA A 40 21.84 -43.55 33.71
CA ALA A 40 20.45 -43.35 34.14
C ALA A 40 20.28 -42.28 35.22
N GLN A 41 21.30 -42.10 36.07
CA GLN A 41 21.33 -41.04 37.10
C GLN A 41 21.74 -39.68 36.54
N LYS A 42 22.36 -39.63 35.35
CA LYS A 42 22.86 -38.40 34.73
C LYS A 42 21.81 -37.66 33.91
N TRP A 43 20.85 -38.39 33.31
CA TRP A 43 19.80 -37.83 32.46
C TRP A 43 18.67 -38.84 32.15
N PRO A 44 17.43 -38.36 31.93
CA PRO A 44 16.26 -39.20 31.66
C PRO A 44 16.39 -40.00 30.35
N PRO A 45 15.52 -41.01 30.11
CA PRO A 45 15.48 -41.73 28.83
C PRO A 45 15.18 -40.75 27.70
N HIS A 46 15.90 -40.86 26.59
CA HIS A 46 15.84 -39.89 25.49
C HIS A 46 16.34 -40.52 24.18
N LEU A 47 15.98 -39.90 23.06
CA LEU A 47 16.55 -40.17 21.74
C LEU A 47 17.47 -38.99 21.37
N THR A 48 18.75 -39.27 21.19
CA THR A 48 19.74 -38.22 20.88
C THR A 48 19.71 -37.87 19.39
N LEU A 49 19.44 -36.61 19.03
CA LEU A 49 19.61 -36.11 17.66
C LEU A 49 21.05 -35.62 17.45
N VAL A 50 21.54 -34.79 18.36
CA VAL A 50 22.92 -34.30 18.37
C VAL A 50 23.50 -34.43 19.77
N GLY A 51 24.54 -35.26 19.90
CA GLY A 51 25.18 -35.54 21.19
C GLY A 51 26.22 -34.50 21.58
N ALA A 52 26.53 -34.42 22.88
CA ALA A 52 27.46 -33.43 23.45
C ALA A 52 28.85 -33.43 22.80
N ALA A 53 29.36 -34.58 22.35
CA ALA A 53 30.65 -34.68 21.67
C ALA A 53 30.69 -34.01 20.28
N GLN A 54 29.53 -33.80 19.64
CA GLN A 54 29.40 -33.13 18.34
C GLN A 54 29.21 -31.61 18.49
N THR A 55 28.94 -31.14 19.70
CA THR A 55 28.71 -29.72 20.01
C THR A 55 29.96 -29.03 20.54
N PHE A 56 29.94 -27.70 20.57
CA PHE A 56 31.06 -26.86 21.01
C PHE A 56 31.47 -27.17 22.46
N GLN A 57 32.59 -27.87 22.66
CA GLN A 57 33.14 -28.06 24.00
C GLN A 57 33.78 -26.75 24.48
N ARG A 58 33.40 -26.29 25.69
CA ARG A 58 34.02 -25.17 26.42
C ARG A 58 33.87 -23.80 25.75
N VAL A 59 32.67 -23.47 25.28
CA VAL A 59 32.33 -22.13 24.76
C VAL A 59 31.16 -21.54 25.57
N LYS A 60 31.11 -20.20 25.67
CA LYS A 60 29.97 -19.48 26.24
C LYS A 60 28.73 -19.72 25.39
N ILE A 61 27.68 -20.27 26.00
CA ILE A 61 26.46 -20.65 25.31
C ILE A 61 25.38 -19.59 25.58
N ASP A 62 24.74 -19.14 24.50
CA ASP A 62 23.56 -18.28 24.50
C ASP A 62 22.34 -19.11 24.08
N ILE A 63 21.46 -19.42 25.03
CA ILE A 63 20.27 -20.27 24.80
C ILE A 63 19.26 -19.59 23.85
N PRO A 64 18.87 -18.31 24.04
CA PRO A 64 18.06 -17.58 23.07
C PRO A 64 18.60 -17.60 21.64
N TYR A 65 19.92 -17.52 21.47
CA TYR A 65 20.52 -17.63 20.14
C TYR A 65 20.33 -19.02 19.52
N LEU A 66 20.47 -20.08 20.32
CA LEU A 66 20.23 -21.46 19.86
C LEU A 66 18.75 -21.70 19.53
N GLU A 67 17.83 -21.16 20.34
CA GLU A 67 16.38 -21.19 20.06
C GLU A 67 16.07 -20.49 18.73
N ALA A 68 16.59 -19.27 18.52
CA ALA A 68 16.38 -18.52 17.29
C ALA A 68 16.97 -19.24 16.06
N LYS A 69 18.12 -19.90 16.20
CA LYS A 69 18.73 -20.70 15.12
C LYS A 69 17.93 -21.95 14.77
N LEU A 70 17.28 -22.56 15.75
CA LEU A 70 16.46 -23.76 15.59
C LEU A 70 14.98 -23.45 15.33
N GLN A 71 14.56 -22.20 15.43
CA GLN A 71 13.19 -21.75 15.14
C GLN A 71 12.67 -22.19 13.76
N PRO A 72 13.48 -22.29 12.68
CA PRO A 72 13.02 -22.87 11.42
C PRO A 72 12.52 -24.32 11.52
N ILE A 73 13.04 -25.14 12.45
CA ILE A 73 12.55 -26.51 12.67
C ILE A 73 11.12 -26.49 13.24
N SER A 74 10.83 -25.51 14.10
CA SER A 74 9.49 -25.29 14.64
C SER A 74 8.45 -25.10 13.54
N LEU A 75 8.82 -24.39 12.47
CA LEU A 75 7.94 -24.12 11.33
C LEU A 75 7.93 -25.24 10.28
N CYS A 76 8.98 -26.06 10.24
CA CYS A 76 9.10 -27.13 9.25
C CYS A 76 8.40 -28.42 9.69
N TYR A 77 8.61 -28.87 10.93
CA TYR A 77 8.17 -30.18 11.40
C TYR A 77 6.90 -30.07 12.25
N ALA A 78 5.89 -30.86 11.90
CA ALA A 78 4.69 -31.05 12.71
C ALA A 78 4.98 -31.97 13.91
N PRO A 79 4.26 -31.82 15.04
CA PRO A 79 4.23 -32.84 16.06
C PRO A 79 3.88 -34.22 15.50
N PHE A 80 4.47 -35.28 16.04
CA PHE A 80 4.29 -36.63 15.52
C PHE A 80 4.29 -37.67 16.63
N GLU A 81 3.60 -38.80 16.40
CA GLU A 81 3.67 -39.97 17.27
C GLU A 81 4.92 -40.78 16.91
N LEU A 82 5.82 -40.93 17.87
CA LEU A 82 7.01 -41.75 17.77
C LEU A 82 6.69 -43.12 18.39
N THR A 83 6.70 -44.15 17.55
CA THR A 83 6.48 -45.55 17.96
C THR A 83 7.81 -46.29 17.99
N PHE A 84 8.13 -46.93 19.11
CA PHE A 84 9.24 -47.86 19.28
C PHE A 84 8.69 -49.28 19.29
N ASP A 85 8.96 -50.04 18.23
CA ASP A 85 8.41 -51.38 18.01
C ASP A 85 9.47 -52.49 17.99
N ARG A 86 10.75 -52.14 18.11
CA ARG A 86 11.85 -53.09 18.04
C ARG A 86 12.84 -52.91 19.18
N ILE A 87 13.10 -54.02 19.89
CA ILE A 87 14.22 -54.15 20.83
C ILE A 87 15.44 -54.62 20.04
N SER A 88 16.61 -54.03 20.29
CA SER A 88 17.86 -54.40 19.61
C SER A 88 19.05 -54.30 20.55
N VAL A 89 20.13 -55.01 20.22
CA VAL A 89 21.39 -54.94 20.96
C VAL A 89 22.44 -54.24 20.10
N LEU A 90 23.04 -53.17 20.62
CA LEU A 90 24.13 -52.43 20.01
C LEU A 90 25.45 -52.80 20.67
N SER A 91 26.34 -53.45 19.93
CA SER A 91 27.69 -53.72 20.42
C SER A 91 28.59 -52.49 20.27
N HIS A 92 29.39 -52.20 21.28
CA HIS A 92 30.39 -51.15 21.28
C HIS A 92 31.70 -51.64 21.92
N THR A 93 32.76 -50.84 21.86
CA THR A 93 34.14 -51.28 22.17
C THR A 93 34.35 -51.77 23.60
N HIS A 94 33.42 -51.47 24.52
CA HIS A 94 33.52 -51.81 25.95
C HIS A 94 32.27 -52.56 26.46
N GLY A 95 31.48 -53.16 25.58
CA GLY A 95 30.31 -53.95 25.98
C GLY A 95 29.16 -53.87 24.97
N CYS A 96 27.94 -53.95 25.45
CA CYS A 96 26.75 -53.84 24.61
C CYS A 96 25.63 -53.04 25.29
N SER A 97 24.75 -52.45 24.48
CA SER A 97 23.59 -51.71 24.97
C SER A 97 22.31 -52.30 24.41
N ILE A 98 21.32 -52.49 25.27
CA ILE A 98 19.96 -52.86 24.87
C ILE A 98 19.23 -51.56 24.56
N VAL A 99 18.64 -51.46 23.36
CA VAL A 99 18.02 -50.24 22.87
C VAL A 99 16.63 -50.50 22.31
N LEU A 100 15.77 -49.49 22.41
CA LEU A 100 14.51 -49.41 21.68
C LEU A 100 14.71 -48.60 20.41
N GLU A 101 14.29 -49.15 19.28
CA GLU A 101 14.36 -48.49 17.98
C GLU A 101 12.98 -48.09 17.49
N PRO A 102 12.86 -46.94 16.81
CA PRO A 102 11.61 -46.52 16.24
C PRO A 102 11.24 -47.37 15.02
N SER A 103 9.95 -47.41 14.71
CA SER A 103 9.41 -48.03 13.50
C SER A 103 10.17 -47.55 12.26
N GLN A 104 10.43 -48.46 11.32
CA GLN A 104 11.25 -48.20 10.12
C GLN A 104 10.74 -47.00 9.30
N GLU A 105 9.43 -46.75 9.30
CA GLU A 105 8.78 -45.63 8.61
C GLU A 105 9.19 -44.25 9.13
N LEU A 106 9.59 -44.16 10.41
CA LEU A 106 10.00 -42.90 11.05
C LEU A 106 11.50 -42.63 10.91
N PHE A 107 12.28 -43.61 10.45
CA PHE A 107 13.75 -43.54 10.43
C PHE A 107 14.28 -42.43 9.50
N LEU A 108 13.70 -42.32 8.31
CA LEU A 108 14.07 -41.27 7.34
C LEU A 108 13.71 -39.89 7.85
N GLY A 109 12.54 -39.74 8.45
CA GLY A 109 12.09 -38.51 9.08
C GLY A 109 12.98 -38.03 10.20
N LEU A 110 13.34 -38.93 11.12
CA LEU A 110 14.24 -38.63 12.23
C LEU A 110 15.64 -38.29 11.72
N THR A 111 16.08 -38.92 10.62
CA THR A 111 17.35 -38.60 9.96
C THR A 111 17.32 -37.21 9.32
N SER A 112 16.22 -36.84 8.65
CA SER A 112 16.03 -35.49 8.11
C SER A 112 16.02 -34.43 9.21
N LEU A 113 15.26 -34.68 10.30
CA LEU A 113 15.21 -33.79 11.45
C LEU A 113 16.60 -33.60 12.07
N GLN A 114 17.37 -34.69 12.24
CA GLN A 114 18.73 -34.63 12.76
C GLN A 114 19.68 -33.85 11.84
N LYS A 115 19.56 -34.02 10.52
CA LYS A 115 20.37 -33.31 9.52
C LYS A 115 20.07 -31.81 9.52
N ASP A 116 18.80 -31.42 9.62
CA ASP A 116 18.39 -30.02 9.67
C ASP A 116 18.88 -29.34 10.96
N VAL A 117 18.78 -30.01 12.11
CA VAL A 117 19.36 -29.52 13.39
C VAL A 117 20.87 -29.32 13.26
N THR A 118 21.58 -30.29 12.68
CA THR A 118 23.04 -30.23 12.51
C THR A 118 23.45 -29.09 11.56
N THR A 119 22.68 -28.90 10.48
CA THR A 119 22.93 -27.87 9.46
C THR A 119 22.67 -26.47 9.98
N LEU A 120 21.55 -26.23 10.65
CA LEU A 120 21.20 -24.91 11.22
C LEU A 120 22.20 -24.45 12.29
N LEU A 121 22.81 -25.39 13.00
CA LEU A 121 23.83 -25.15 14.01
C LEU A 121 25.27 -25.15 13.48
N ASN A 122 25.47 -25.37 12.17
CA ASN A 122 26.79 -25.50 11.53
C ASN A 122 27.72 -26.52 12.21
N LEU A 123 27.18 -27.67 12.62
CA LEU A 123 27.95 -28.74 13.27
C LEU A 123 28.53 -29.72 12.24
N LYS A 124 29.65 -30.37 12.58
CA LYS A 124 30.27 -31.38 11.70
C LYS A 124 29.47 -32.69 11.77
N GLU A 125 29.34 -33.37 10.63
CA GLU A 125 28.73 -34.71 10.59
C GLU A 125 29.48 -35.69 11.51
N GLY A 126 28.71 -36.51 12.23
CA GLY A 126 29.24 -37.52 13.15
C GLY A 126 30.04 -38.59 12.42
N LYS A 127 31.00 -39.22 13.12
CA LYS A 127 31.85 -40.30 12.56
C LYS A 127 31.09 -41.54 12.10
N PHE A 128 29.85 -41.73 12.56
CA PHE A 128 29.02 -42.90 12.29
C PHE A 128 27.64 -42.46 11.79
N PRO A 129 26.97 -43.28 10.96
CA PRO A 129 25.62 -43.00 10.49
C PRO A 129 24.65 -42.79 11.66
N PHE A 130 23.76 -41.81 11.51
CA PHE A 130 22.72 -41.56 12.50
C PHE A 130 21.80 -42.79 12.61
N ARG A 131 21.66 -43.31 13.84
CA ARG A 131 20.77 -44.42 14.16
C ARG A 131 19.88 -43.99 15.33
N PRO A 132 18.62 -43.58 15.10
CA PRO A 132 17.72 -43.18 16.17
C PRO A 132 17.41 -44.36 17.10
N HIS A 133 17.63 -44.20 18.40
CA HIS A 133 17.34 -45.21 19.42
C HIS A 133 17.22 -44.57 20.81
N VAL A 134 16.60 -45.30 21.74
CA VAL A 134 16.59 -45.00 23.19
C VAL A 134 17.32 -46.13 23.91
N THR A 135 18.31 -45.81 24.73
CA THR A 135 19.06 -46.82 25.51
C THR A 135 18.27 -47.26 26.73
N VAL A 136 18.09 -48.57 26.91
CA VAL A 136 17.39 -49.19 28.05
C VAL A 136 18.36 -49.78 29.07
N ALA A 137 19.47 -50.35 28.62
CA ALA A 137 20.52 -50.88 29.48
C ALA A 137 21.88 -50.77 28.77
N SER A 138 22.97 -50.65 29.54
CA SER A 138 24.33 -50.67 29.02
C SER A 138 25.20 -51.59 29.86
N ILE A 139 25.56 -52.74 29.30
CA ILE A 139 26.28 -53.83 29.96
C ILE A 139 27.75 -53.77 29.55
N GLU A 140 28.67 -53.87 30.51
CA GLU A 140 30.12 -53.72 30.30
C GLU A 140 30.81 -55.02 29.79
N SER A 141 30.01 -56.02 29.42
CA SER A 141 30.44 -57.31 28.90
C SER A 141 29.95 -57.50 27.46
N ALA A 142 30.67 -58.30 26.67
CA ALA A 142 30.30 -58.57 25.28
C ALA A 142 28.93 -59.27 25.21
N ALA A 143 28.12 -58.95 24.19
CA ALA A 143 26.79 -59.53 24.01
C ALA A 143 26.79 -61.08 23.89
N GLU A 144 27.95 -61.66 23.60
CA GLU A 144 28.14 -63.10 23.42
C GLU A 144 28.40 -63.85 24.74
N ASP A 145 28.69 -63.15 25.83
CA ASP A 145 28.90 -63.72 27.15
C ASP A 145 27.59 -64.31 27.72
N ASP A 146 27.65 -65.51 28.29
CA ASP A 146 26.44 -66.26 28.68
C ASP A 146 25.62 -65.53 29.76
N THR A 147 26.28 -64.86 30.72
CA THR A 147 25.60 -64.05 31.74
C THR A 147 24.95 -62.79 31.14
N THR A 148 25.59 -62.23 30.10
CA THR A 148 25.07 -61.08 29.35
C THR A 148 23.87 -61.47 28.49
N LYS A 149 23.91 -62.64 27.85
CA LYS A 149 22.77 -63.20 27.09
C LYS A 149 21.57 -63.46 27.98
N GLU A 150 21.79 -64.02 29.17
CA GLU A 150 20.72 -64.27 30.15
C GLU A 150 20.11 -62.96 30.65
N THR A 151 20.95 -61.94 30.90
CA THR A 151 20.51 -60.59 31.27
C THR A 151 19.70 -59.92 30.14
N ILE A 152 20.16 -60.02 28.89
CA ILE A 152 19.43 -59.51 27.70
C ILE A 152 18.07 -60.20 27.58
N LYS A 153 18.02 -61.52 27.77
CA LYS A 153 16.80 -62.30 27.70
C LYS A 153 15.80 -61.89 28.80
N LEU A 154 16.25 -61.76 30.05
CA LEU A 154 15.40 -61.34 31.17
C LEU A 154 14.84 -59.92 30.99
N ILE A 155 15.67 -58.98 30.53
CA ILE A 155 15.22 -57.60 30.27
C ILE A 155 14.22 -57.56 29.11
N THR A 156 14.47 -58.32 28.05
CA THR A 156 13.57 -58.40 26.89
C THR A 156 12.22 -59.02 27.27
N GLU A 157 12.22 -60.16 27.97
CA GLU A 157 11.00 -60.80 28.48
C GLU A 157 10.24 -59.89 29.44
N TYR A 158 10.93 -59.12 30.28
CA TYR A 158 10.30 -58.16 31.18
C TYR A 158 9.63 -57.00 30.44
N LEU A 159 10.26 -56.46 29.39
CA LEU A 159 9.66 -55.42 28.54
C LEU A 159 8.44 -55.94 27.77
N ASP A 160 8.52 -57.18 27.24
CA ASP A 160 7.41 -57.82 26.52
C ASP A 160 6.23 -58.10 27.47
N ASN A 161 6.48 -58.62 28.68
CA ASN A 161 5.43 -58.92 29.67
C ASN A 161 4.69 -57.67 30.18
N LEU A 162 5.34 -56.51 30.14
CA LEU A 162 4.73 -55.23 30.51
C LEU A 162 3.97 -54.58 29.34
N ASN A 163 3.90 -55.23 28.17
CA ASN A 163 3.45 -54.63 26.91
C ASN A 163 4.14 -53.28 26.64
N ALA A 164 5.41 -53.15 27.04
CA ALA A 164 6.18 -51.92 26.86
C ALA A 164 6.66 -51.74 25.41
N VAL A 165 6.33 -52.66 24.50
CA VAL A 165 6.57 -52.56 23.06
C VAL A 165 5.30 -53.05 22.32
N PRO A 166 4.71 -52.27 21.39
CA PRO A 166 5.19 -50.98 20.91
C PRO A 166 4.96 -49.84 21.92
N PHE A 167 6.04 -49.15 22.30
CA PHE A 167 5.96 -47.95 23.14
C PHE A 167 5.73 -46.74 22.24
N LYS A 168 4.69 -45.96 22.53
CA LYS A 168 4.34 -44.77 21.77
C LYS A 168 4.56 -43.54 22.62
N CYS A 169 5.10 -42.49 22.03
CA CYS A 169 5.19 -41.19 22.66
C CYS A 169 4.91 -40.08 21.66
N TYR A 170 4.22 -39.03 22.10
CA TYR A 170 3.94 -37.88 21.27
C TYR A 170 5.07 -36.87 21.36
N VAL A 171 5.68 -36.56 20.22
CA VAL A 171 6.79 -35.63 20.10
C VAL A 171 6.26 -34.30 19.62
N ASN A 172 6.28 -33.30 20.48
CA ASN A 172 5.85 -31.92 20.17
C ASN A 172 6.99 -30.90 20.28
N CYS A 173 8.20 -31.29 20.70
CA CYS A 173 9.34 -30.39 20.78
C CYS A 173 10.68 -31.13 20.65
N VAL A 174 11.73 -30.38 20.32
CA VAL A 174 13.13 -30.81 20.47
C VAL A 174 13.69 -30.14 21.72
N ALA A 175 14.15 -30.94 22.68
CA ALA A 175 14.69 -30.45 23.94
C ALA A 175 16.18 -30.08 23.82
N ILE A 176 16.55 -28.97 24.42
CA ILE A 176 17.92 -28.48 24.56
C ILE A 176 18.40 -28.86 25.97
N MET A 177 19.27 -29.86 26.04
CA MET A 177 19.84 -30.37 27.29
C MET A 177 21.18 -29.70 27.55
N PHE A 178 21.40 -29.22 28.76
CA PHE A 178 22.63 -28.58 29.19
C PHE A 178 23.22 -29.31 30.39
N ARG A 179 24.53 -29.54 30.33
CA ARG A 179 25.33 -30.05 31.45
C ARG A 179 26.38 -29.02 31.85
N PRO A 180 26.28 -28.42 33.05
CA PRO A 180 27.32 -27.57 33.63
C PRO A 180 28.68 -28.28 33.72
N ASN A 181 29.80 -27.54 33.66
CA ASN A 181 31.14 -28.14 33.76
C ASN A 181 31.46 -28.77 35.15
N ASN A 182 30.69 -28.41 36.18
CA ASN A 182 30.88 -28.81 37.58
C ASN A 182 29.95 -29.95 38.02
N THR A 183 29.06 -30.42 37.15
CA THR A 183 28.14 -31.52 37.43
C THR A 183 28.15 -32.54 36.30
N ASP A 184 27.81 -33.79 36.63
CA ASP A 184 27.70 -34.87 35.64
C ASP A 184 26.27 -35.03 35.09
N GLU A 185 25.33 -34.21 35.58
CA GLU A 185 23.90 -34.28 35.27
C GLU A 185 23.50 -33.27 34.17
N TYR A 186 22.63 -33.71 33.25
CA TYR A 186 22.01 -32.83 32.25
C TYR A 186 20.62 -32.38 32.72
N SER A 187 20.32 -31.10 32.53
CA SER A 187 18.99 -30.54 32.70
C SER A 187 18.46 -29.96 31.39
N CYS A 188 17.14 -30.03 31.18
CA CYS A 188 16.49 -29.38 30.05
C CYS A 188 16.44 -27.87 30.33
N VAL A 189 17.15 -27.07 29.54
CA VAL A 189 17.22 -25.60 29.72
C VAL A 189 16.29 -24.84 28.79
N SER A 190 15.86 -25.48 27.69
CA SER A 190 14.91 -24.94 26.73
C SER A 190 14.37 -26.07 25.85
N SER A 191 13.29 -25.81 25.11
CA SER A 191 12.79 -26.69 24.07
C SER A 191 12.23 -25.88 22.91
N VAL A 192 12.44 -26.36 21.68
CA VAL A 192 11.88 -25.77 20.47
C VAL A 192 10.64 -26.56 20.08
N GLN A 193 9.47 -25.93 20.16
CA GLN A 193 8.19 -26.57 19.82
C GLN A 193 8.13 -26.90 18.35
N LEU A 194 7.61 -28.07 17.99
CA LEU A 194 7.28 -28.47 16.63
C LEU A 194 5.86 -27.98 16.35
N ALA A 195 5.68 -27.09 15.39
CA ALA A 195 4.39 -26.48 15.05
C ALA A 195 4.18 -26.36 13.53
N GLY A 196 5.05 -27.01 12.75
CA GLY A 196 5.11 -26.92 11.31
C GLY A 196 4.17 -27.88 10.60
N ALA A 197 4.23 -27.88 9.28
CA ALA A 197 3.29 -28.65 8.44
C ALA A 197 3.85 -29.98 7.91
N ARG A 198 5.18 -30.21 7.91
CA ARG A 198 5.76 -31.47 7.40
C ARG A 198 5.65 -32.57 8.45
N SER A 199 5.03 -33.69 8.09
CA SER A 199 5.11 -34.91 8.90
C SER A 199 6.51 -35.51 8.77
N VAL A 200 7.08 -35.99 9.87
CA VAL A 200 8.34 -36.75 9.90
C VAL A 200 8.28 -37.95 8.94
N ILE A 201 7.10 -38.51 8.68
CA ILE A 201 6.89 -39.65 7.76
C ILE A 201 7.01 -39.22 6.27
N SER A 202 6.85 -37.94 5.96
CA SER A 202 6.76 -37.42 4.58
C SER A 202 8.10 -37.14 3.88
N SER A 203 9.25 -37.33 4.52
CA SER A 203 10.59 -37.09 3.94
C SER A 203 11.08 -38.18 2.97
N ARG A 204 10.17 -38.80 2.22
CA ARG A 204 10.38 -39.99 1.39
C ARG A 204 10.87 -39.72 -0.03
N GLU A 205 11.36 -38.54 -0.36
CA GLU A 205 11.89 -38.28 -1.71
C GLU A 205 13.38 -38.58 -1.81
N LEU A 206 13.69 -39.87 -1.97
CA LEU A 206 14.77 -40.36 -2.86
C LEU A 206 14.68 -41.89 -3.01
N ILE A 207 13.66 -42.39 -3.70
CA ILE A 207 13.81 -43.60 -4.52
C ILE A 207 13.07 -43.40 -5.84
N THR A 208 13.87 -43.09 -6.84
CA THR A 208 13.64 -43.02 -8.29
C THR A 208 13.15 -44.34 -8.91
N GLN A 209 12.30 -45.14 -8.24
CA GLN A 209 11.87 -46.46 -8.76
C GLN A 209 10.41 -46.88 -8.48
N ASN A 210 9.50 -46.00 -8.07
CA ASN A 210 8.07 -46.37 -7.96
C ASN A 210 7.11 -45.45 -8.73
N ILE A 211 7.53 -45.02 -9.92
CA ILE A 211 6.63 -44.40 -10.92
C ILE A 211 5.63 -45.41 -11.53
N GLN A 212 5.61 -46.68 -11.13
CA GLN A 212 4.72 -47.67 -11.78
C GLN A 212 3.56 -48.23 -10.94
N VAL A 213 3.37 -47.88 -9.67
CA VAL A 213 2.30 -48.51 -8.87
C VAL A 213 1.52 -47.52 -8.01
N ALA A 214 0.76 -46.63 -8.66
CA ALA A 214 -0.56 -46.16 -8.20
C ALA A 214 -1.28 -45.27 -9.24
N PHE A 215 -1.22 -45.63 -10.54
CA PHE A 215 -2.08 -45.01 -11.56
C PHE A 215 -3.40 -45.79 -11.67
N LYS A 216 -4.39 -45.44 -10.84
CA LYS A 216 -5.78 -45.87 -11.03
C LYS A 216 -6.60 -44.64 -11.46
N ALA A 217 -6.92 -44.60 -12.75
CA ALA A 217 -7.76 -43.63 -13.48
C ALA A 217 -7.16 -42.23 -13.74
N ILE A 218 -6.23 -42.16 -14.70
CA ILE A 218 -5.86 -40.90 -15.38
C ILE A 218 -6.62 -40.81 -16.70
N ASN A 219 -7.26 -39.66 -16.94
CA ASN A 219 -7.95 -39.37 -18.19
C ASN A 219 -7.09 -38.46 -19.07
N SER A 220 -6.95 -38.83 -20.35
CA SER A 220 -6.41 -37.95 -21.38
C SER A 220 -7.44 -36.89 -21.79
N PRO A 221 -6.99 -35.69 -22.22
CA PRO A 221 -7.88 -34.60 -22.58
C PRO A 221 -8.46 -34.81 -23.98
N PHE A 222 -9.50 -34.05 -24.28
CA PHE A 222 -10.10 -33.97 -25.61
C PHE A 222 -9.45 -32.84 -26.41
N SER A 223 -9.21 -33.10 -27.70
CA SER A 223 -8.79 -32.10 -28.68
C SER A 223 -9.71 -32.16 -29.90
N PHE A 224 -9.98 -31.02 -30.53
CA PHE A 224 -10.80 -30.99 -31.73
C PHE A 224 -10.00 -31.43 -32.96
N ASN A 225 -10.42 -32.49 -33.63
CA ASN A 225 -9.80 -32.96 -34.85
C ASN A 225 -10.52 -32.35 -36.06
N ARG A 226 -9.82 -31.46 -36.80
CA ARG A 226 -10.38 -30.80 -37.98
C ARG A 226 -10.71 -31.77 -39.13
N GLY A 227 -10.05 -32.93 -39.20
CA GLY A 227 -10.26 -33.93 -40.25
C GLY A 227 -11.53 -34.73 -40.05
N SER A 228 -11.82 -35.14 -38.81
CA SER A 228 -13.07 -35.85 -38.45
C SER A 228 -14.20 -34.90 -38.05
N ASN A 229 -13.89 -33.63 -37.79
CA ASN A 229 -14.81 -32.61 -37.27
C ASN A 229 -15.46 -33.02 -35.92
N GLU A 230 -14.74 -33.81 -35.12
CA GLU A 230 -15.16 -34.32 -33.82
C GLU A 230 -14.14 -34.01 -32.73
N TRP A 231 -14.60 -33.97 -31.47
CA TRP A 231 -13.71 -33.96 -30.31
C TRP A 231 -13.20 -35.37 -30.03
N GLU A 232 -11.89 -35.57 -30.06
CA GLU A 232 -11.26 -36.88 -29.87
C GLU A 232 -10.37 -36.89 -28.64
N ARG A 233 -10.31 -38.03 -27.93
CA ARG A 233 -9.35 -38.21 -26.83
C ARG A 233 -7.95 -38.43 -27.37
N LEU A 234 -6.97 -37.76 -26.79
CA LEU A 234 -5.57 -37.99 -27.13
C LEU A 234 -5.11 -39.39 -26.69
N ALA A 235 -4.48 -40.13 -27.63
CA ALA A 235 -4.08 -41.52 -27.47
C ALA A 235 -2.68 -41.73 -26.86
N SER A 236 -1.76 -40.78 -27.03
CA SER A 236 -0.39 -40.83 -26.46
C SER A 236 0.07 -39.46 -25.95
N PHE A 237 0.92 -39.48 -24.92
CA PHE A 237 1.40 -38.31 -24.17
C PHE A 237 2.61 -37.62 -24.86
N GLU A 238 2.63 -37.55 -26.19
CA GLU A 238 3.87 -37.33 -26.95
C GLU A 238 4.13 -35.89 -27.43
N LYS A 239 3.35 -34.90 -26.98
CA LYS A 239 3.73 -33.50 -27.17
C LYS A 239 3.66 -32.75 -25.85
N ILE A 240 4.80 -32.71 -25.17
CA ILE A 240 5.06 -31.77 -24.07
C ILE A 240 5.03 -30.37 -24.68
N SER A 241 3.88 -29.73 -24.65
CA SER A 241 3.75 -28.32 -25.00
C SER A 241 4.56 -27.52 -23.98
N ALA A 242 5.57 -26.77 -24.43
CA ALA A 242 6.42 -25.97 -23.57
C ALA A 242 5.56 -25.02 -22.73
N TRP A 243 5.64 -25.17 -21.40
CA TRP A 243 5.02 -24.23 -20.46
C TRP A 243 5.51 -22.80 -20.77
N PRO A 244 4.66 -21.78 -20.64
CA PRO A 244 5.02 -20.43 -21.04
C PRO A 244 6.22 -19.94 -20.23
N SER A 245 7.26 -19.51 -20.95
CA SER A 245 8.53 -19.10 -20.34
C SER A 245 8.54 -17.67 -19.77
N LYS A 246 7.39 -16.98 -19.78
CA LYS A 246 7.29 -15.55 -19.41
C LYS A 246 6.14 -15.23 -18.44
N GLN A 247 4.91 -15.62 -18.75
CA GLN A 247 3.73 -15.43 -17.88
C GLN A 247 2.60 -16.37 -18.32
N PHE A 248 1.59 -16.58 -17.47
CA PHE A 248 0.34 -17.24 -17.84
C PHE A 248 -0.84 -16.74 -17.01
N THR A 249 -2.05 -17.01 -17.48
CA THR A 249 -3.30 -16.56 -16.88
C THR A 249 -4.20 -17.75 -16.52
N ILE A 250 -4.91 -17.63 -15.40
CA ILE A 250 -5.96 -18.57 -14.98
C ILE A 250 -7.25 -17.79 -14.75
N VAL A 251 -8.33 -18.24 -15.39
CA VAL A 251 -9.69 -17.74 -15.19
C VAL A 251 -10.52 -18.76 -14.41
N SER A 252 -11.30 -18.29 -13.44
CA SER A 252 -12.40 -19.04 -12.82
C SER A 252 -13.73 -18.35 -13.04
N TYR A 253 -14.77 -19.10 -13.40
CA TYR A 253 -16.12 -18.55 -13.56
C TYR A 253 -17.19 -19.59 -13.23
N ASN A 254 -18.08 -19.26 -12.28
CA ASN A 254 -19.29 -20.06 -12.03
C ASN A 254 -20.33 -19.79 -13.12
N VAL A 255 -20.75 -20.82 -13.86
CA VAL A 255 -21.76 -20.69 -14.93
C VAL A 255 -23.17 -20.53 -14.36
N LEU A 256 -23.39 -20.87 -13.09
CA LEU A 256 -24.68 -20.88 -12.39
C LEU A 256 -25.73 -21.74 -13.10
N ASN A 257 -25.91 -22.95 -12.62
CA ASN A 257 -26.89 -23.89 -13.16
C ASN A 257 -27.56 -24.70 -12.05
N ASP A 258 -28.64 -24.16 -11.48
CA ASP A 258 -29.52 -24.91 -10.59
C ASP A 258 -30.61 -25.65 -11.39
N PRO A 259 -30.61 -26.99 -11.46
CA PRO A 259 -31.63 -27.76 -12.18
C PRO A 259 -33.05 -27.60 -11.60
N ASN A 260 -33.20 -26.99 -10.41
CA ASN A 260 -34.50 -26.76 -9.77
C ASN A 260 -35.10 -25.38 -10.08
N ASP A 261 -34.36 -24.49 -10.75
CA ASP A 261 -34.82 -23.14 -11.08
C ASP A 261 -34.70 -22.86 -12.58
N SER A 262 -35.83 -22.97 -13.28
CA SER A 262 -35.92 -22.81 -14.74
C SER A 262 -35.56 -21.41 -15.24
N THR A 263 -35.51 -20.37 -14.39
CA THR A 263 -35.16 -19.01 -14.82
C THR A 263 -33.66 -18.78 -14.99
N ASN A 264 -32.82 -19.70 -14.49
CA ASN A 264 -31.37 -19.63 -14.64
C ASN A 264 -30.86 -20.18 -15.98
N PHE A 265 -31.76 -20.71 -16.84
CA PHE A 265 -31.43 -21.27 -18.15
C PHE A 265 -31.72 -20.26 -19.27
N ASP A 266 -30.70 -19.52 -19.72
CA ASP A 266 -30.81 -18.63 -20.88
C ASP A 266 -29.69 -18.90 -21.90
N GLU A 267 -29.97 -19.83 -22.80
CA GLU A 267 -29.11 -20.21 -23.93
C GLU A 267 -29.05 -19.16 -25.04
N VAL A 268 -30.05 -18.26 -25.09
CA VAL A 268 -30.18 -17.30 -26.19
C VAL A 268 -29.33 -16.08 -25.93
N SER A 269 -29.27 -15.61 -24.68
CA SER A 269 -28.59 -14.36 -24.34
C SER A 269 -27.47 -14.53 -23.32
N ARG A 270 -27.70 -15.21 -22.19
CA ARG A 270 -26.72 -15.31 -21.09
C ARG A 270 -25.50 -16.15 -21.45
N PHE A 271 -25.71 -17.36 -21.98
CA PHE A 271 -24.60 -18.26 -22.33
C PHE A 271 -23.66 -17.67 -23.38
N PRO A 272 -24.14 -17.10 -24.51
CA PRO A 272 -23.26 -16.42 -25.46
C PRO A 272 -22.52 -15.21 -24.86
N ARG A 273 -23.15 -14.42 -23.97
CA ARG A 273 -22.47 -13.32 -23.27
C ARG A 273 -21.33 -13.83 -22.40
N LEU A 274 -21.59 -14.87 -21.60
CA LEU A 274 -20.55 -15.49 -20.77
C LEU A 274 -19.40 -16.04 -21.63
N CYS A 275 -19.70 -16.73 -22.73
CA CYS A 275 -18.69 -17.20 -23.67
C CYS A 275 -17.85 -16.06 -24.26
N ARG A 276 -18.46 -14.91 -24.58
CA ARG A 276 -17.74 -13.73 -25.05
C ARG A 276 -16.84 -13.14 -23.96
N THR A 277 -17.33 -13.03 -22.72
CA THR A 277 -16.50 -12.61 -21.59
C THR A 277 -15.29 -13.52 -21.40
N LEU A 278 -15.45 -14.83 -21.56
CA LEU A 278 -14.34 -15.79 -21.50
C LEU A 278 -13.38 -15.65 -22.69
N GLU A 279 -13.90 -15.47 -23.90
CA GLU A 279 -13.10 -15.27 -25.13
C GLU A 279 -12.21 -14.02 -25.05
N GLU A 280 -12.75 -12.91 -24.53
CA GLU A 280 -12.03 -11.63 -24.36
C GLU A 280 -10.82 -11.73 -23.41
N THR A 281 -10.78 -12.74 -22.54
CA THR A 281 -9.64 -12.96 -21.62
C THR A 281 -8.42 -13.55 -22.30
N ASP A 282 -8.58 -14.26 -23.43
CA ASP A 282 -7.54 -15.07 -24.08
C ASP A 282 -6.76 -16.01 -23.12
N ALA A 283 -7.39 -16.46 -22.02
CA ALA A 283 -6.66 -17.05 -20.91
C ALA A 283 -6.03 -18.42 -21.21
N GLU A 284 -4.84 -18.70 -20.67
CA GLU A 284 -4.18 -20.01 -20.86
C GLU A 284 -4.93 -21.18 -20.22
N PHE A 285 -5.57 -20.92 -19.08
CA PHE A 285 -6.38 -21.88 -18.34
C PHE A 285 -7.72 -21.25 -17.98
N ILE A 286 -8.81 -21.95 -18.33
CA ILE A 286 -10.16 -21.54 -17.95
C ILE A 286 -10.77 -22.69 -17.15
N VAL A 287 -11.20 -22.41 -15.93
CA VAL A 287 -11.85 -23.39 -15.05
C VAL A 287 -13.25 -22.92 -14.70
N LEU A 288 -14.22 -23.82 -14.87
CA LEU A 288 -15.64 -23.48 -14.78
C LEU A 288 -16.33 -24.37 -13.76
N GLN A 289 -17.25 -23.77 -13.01
CA GLN A 289 -18.11 -24.45 -12.04
C GLN A 289 -19.57 -24.41 -12.50
N GLU A 290 -20.35 -25.40 -12.06
CA GLU A 290 -21.77 -25.57 -12.38
C GLU A 290 -22.07 -25.64 -13.89
N VAL A 291 -21.20 -26.30 -14.64
CA VAL A 291 -21.39 -26.46 -16.10
C VAL A 291 -22.41 -27.55 -16.40
N ASN A 292 -23.34 -27.26 -17.31
CA ASN A 292 -24.31 -28.20 -17.85
C ASN A 292 -23.98 -28.61 -19.31
N HIS A 293 -24.64 -29.64 -19.83
CA HIS A 293 -24.40 -30.14 -21.18
C HIS A 293 -24.71 -29.12 -22.29
N ARG A 294 -25.69 -28.23 -22.09
CA ARG A 294 -26.08 -27.19 -23.07
C ARG A 294 -24.99 -26.14 -23.21
N PHE A 295 -24.52 -25.58 -22.10
CA PHE A 295 -23.40 -24.63 -22.07
C PHE A 295 -22.13 -25.27 -22.61
N LEU A 296 -21.81 -26.50 -22.17
CA LEU A 296 -20.62 -27.21 -22.66
C LEU A 296 -20.69 -27.46 -24.17
N ASN A 297 -21.84 -27.83 -24.72
CA ASN A 297 -22.01 -28.03 -26.16
C ASN A 297 -21.91 -26.73 -26.96
N LEU A 298 -22.46 -25.62 -26.44
CA LEU A 298 -22.24 -24.29 -27.02
C LEU A 298 -20.76 -23.95 -27.02
N LEU A 299 -20.08 -24.05 -25.87
CA LEU A 299 -18.65 -23.77 -25.72
C LEU A 299 -17.81 -24.62 -26.68
N CYS A 300 -18.08 -25.93 -26.75
CA CYS A 300 -17.43 -26.88 -27.67
C CYS A 300 -17.69 -26.58 -29.15
N SER A 301 -18.70 -25.77 -29.48
CA SER A 301 -19.02 -25.40 -30.87
C SER A 301 -18.23 -24.18 -31.35
N LEU A 302 -17.75 -23.34 -30.42
CA LEU A 302 -17.12 -22.06 -30.72
C LEU A 302 -15.74 -22.22 -31.41
N PRO A 303 -15.42 -21.36 -32.41
CA PRO A 303 -14.16 -21.44 -33.13
C PRO A 303 -12.93 -21.33 -32.22
N TRP A 304 -12.88 -20.32 -31.35
CA TRP A 304 -11.72 -20.07 -30.48
C TRP A 304 -11.41 -21.27 -29.56
N VAL A 305 -12.45 -21.97 -29.07
CA VAL A 305 -12.30 -23.19 -28.26
C VAL A 305 -11.72 -24.33 -29.09
N LYS A 306 -12.31 -24.61 -30.26
CA LYS A 306 -11.86 -25.69 -31.16
C LYS A 306 -10.43 -25.49 -31.66
N GLU A 307 -10.02 -24.25 -31.82
CA GLU A 307 -8.72 -23.92 -32.41
C GLU A 307 -7.58 -23.91 -31.41
N GLN A 308 -7.86 -23.60 -30.15
CA GLN A 308 -6.81 -23.28 -29.17
C GLN A 308 -6.80 -24.16 -27.92
N TYR A 309 -7.89 -24.85 -27.59
CA TYR A 309 -8.03 -25.49 -26.27
C TYR A 309 -8.16 -27.01 -26.31
N TYR A 310 -7.55 -27.63 -25.30
CA TYR A 310 -7.84 -28.98 -24.82
C TYR A 310 -8.89 -28.93 -23.73
N LEU A 311 -9.83 -29.87 -23.72
CA LEU A 311 -10.90 -29.95 -22.72
C LEU A 311 -10.76 -31.17 -21.82
N SER A 312 -11.14 -31.00 -20.55
CA SER A 312 -11.24 -32.10 -19.60
C SER A 312 -12.36 -33.09 -19.97
N ILE A 313 -13.41 -32.60 -20.65
CA ILE A 313 -14.56 -33.36 -21.10
C ILE A 313 -15.20 -32.73 -22.34
N ALA A 314 -15.66 -33.55 -23.27
CA ALA A 314 -16.40 -33.15 -24.48
C ALA A 314 -17.37 -34.29 -24.92
N ASN A 315 -18.16 -34.04 -25.97
CA ASN A 315 -19.13 -34.98 -26.56
C ASN A 315 -20.25 -35.45 -25.59
N VAL A 316 -20.69 -34.55 -24.71
CA VAL A 316 -21.72 -34.88 -23.72
C VAL A 316 -23.13 -34.75 -24.28
N LYS A 317 -24.01 -35.68 -23.93
CA LYS A 317 -25.42 -35.69 -24.36
C LYS A 317 -26.38 -35.21 -23.28
N ASN A 318 -25.99 -35.30 -22.02
CA ASN A 318 -26.83 -34.96 -20.86
C ASN A 318 -25.97 -34.62 -19.65
N ASP A 319 -26.57 -34.01 -18.62
CA ASP A 319 -25.85 -33.54 -17.43
C ASP A 319 -25.25 -34.66 -16.58
N SER A 320 -25.78 -35.89 -16.65
CA SER A 320 -25.22 -37.03 -15.90
C SER A 320 -23.82 -37.42 -16.38
N GLU A 321 -23.46 -37.03 -17.60
CA GLU A 321 -22.12 -37.20 -18.17
C GLU A 321 -21.13 -36.13 -17.68
N ILE A 322 -21.59 -35.08 -17.00
CA ILE A 322 -20.76 -34.07 -16.30
C ILE A 322 -20.93 -34.24 -14.78
N PRO A 323 -20.52 -35.37 -14.19
CA PRO A 323 -20.84 -35.72 -12.79
C PRO A 323 -20.28 -34.74 -11.76
N THR A 324 -19.26 -33.97 -12.11
CA THR A 324 -18.61 -32.97 -11.26
C THR A 324 -19.28 -31.58 -11.34
N GLY A 325 -19.96 -31.26 -12.45
CA GLY A 325 -20.26 -29.87 -12.84
C GLY A 325 -19.02 -29.00 -13.05
N LEU A 326 -17.82 -29.59 -13.09
CA LEU A 326 -16.53 -28.89 -13.24
C LEU A 326 -15.94 -29.18 -14.61
N VAL A 327 -15.62 -28.13 -15.36
CA VAL A 327 -14.98 -28.22 -16.68
C VAL A 327 -13.72 -27.38 -16.68
N ALA A 328 -12.68 -27.86 -17.35
CA ALA A 328 -11.46 -27.09 -17.54
C ALA A 328 -11.02 -27.12 -19.00
N LEU A 329 -10.53 -25.97 -19.45
CA LEU A 329 -9.94 -25.74 -20.75
C LEU A 329 -8.49 -25.32 -20.54
N SER A 330 -7.58 -25.83 -21.37
CA SER A 330 -6.19 -25.39 -21.37
C SER A 330 -5.65 -25.29 -22.78
N LYS A 331 -4.85 -24.26 -23.06
CA LYS A 331 -4.06 -24.18 -24.30
C LYS A 331 -2.94 -25.23 -24.36
N PHE A 332 -2.66 -25.89 -23.23
CA PHE A 332 -1.62 -26.91 -23.08
C PHE A 332 -2.23 -28.29 -22.87
N SER A 333 -1.57 -29.34 -23.34
CA SER A 333 -2.03 -30.71 -23.08
C SER A 333 -1.78 -31.07 -21.61
N PHE A 334 -2.72 -31.77 -20.97
CA PHE A 334 -2.65 -32.13 -19.56
C PHE A 334 -3.13 -33.56 -19.30
N GLN A 335 -2.77 -34.14 -18.16
CA GLN A 335 -3.49 -35.27 -17.57
C GLN A 335 -4.55 -34.75 -16.63
N SER A 336 -5.69 -35.43 -16.54
CA SER A 336 -6.70 -35.07 -15.55
C SER A 336 -7.09 -36.26 -14.67
N LYS A 337 -7.37 -35.96 -13.40
CA LYS A 337 -7.98 -36.90 -12.45
C LYS A 337 -9.11 -36.22 -11.70
N VAL A 338 -10.16 -36.99 -11.38
CA VAL A 338 -11.28 -36.53 -10.55
C VAL A 338 -11.09 -37.07 -9.15
N VAL A 339 -11.09 -36.18 -8.16
CA VAL A 339 -10.92 -36.51 -6.73
C VAL A 339 -12.24 -36.29 -6.02
N ARG A 340 -12.68 -37.28 -5.23
CA ARG A 340 -13.87 -37.15 -4.39
C ARG A 340 -13.51 -36.40 -3.11
N LEU A 341 -14.16 -35.27 -2.86
CA LEU A 341 -13.95 -34.47 -1.65
C LEU A 341 -14.90 -34.86 -0.53
N SER A 342 -16.16 -35.19 -0.87
CA SER A 342 -17.17 -35.67 0.08
C SER A 342 -18.33 -36.35 -0.67
N ALA A 343 -19.46 -36.60 0.00
CA ALA A 343 -20.68 -37.04 -0.68
C ALA A 343 -21.22 -35.92 -1.59
N GLY A 344 -21.19 -36.14 -2.91
CA GLY A 344 -21.71 -35.19 -3.90
C GLY A 344 -20.79 -34.03 -4.28
N LYS A 345 -19.59 -33.91 -3.71
CA LYS A 345 -18.59 -32.91 -4.11
C LYS A 345 -17.29 -33.57 -4.59
N GLN A 346 -16.79 -33.10 -5.72
CA GLN A 346 -15.59 -33.60 -6.40
C GLN A 346 -14.72 -32.41 -6.83
N SER A 347 -13.44 -32.66 -7.08
CA SER A 347 -12.48 -31.71 -7.67
C SER A 347 -11.88 -32.32 -8.93
N LEU A 348 -11.59 -31.48 -9.92
CA LEU A 348 -10.88 -31.84 -11.14
C LEU A 348 -9.44 -31.33 -11.02
N ILE A 349 -8.45 -32.22 -11.10
CA ILE A 349 -7.03 -31.85 -11.04
C ILE A 349 -6.42 -32.08 -12.42
N LEU A 350 -5.88 -31.01 -13.00
CA LEU A 350 -5.05 -31.03 -14.20
C LEU A 350 -3.59 -31.14 -13.79
N SER A 351 -2.83 -32.05 -14.39
CA SER A 351 -1.40 -32.21 -14.18
C SER A 351 -0.66 -31.99 -15.50
N LEU A 352 0.25 -31.03 -15.50
CA LEU A 352 1.02 -30.61 -16.68
C LEU A 352 2.51 -30.81 -16.42
N SER A 353 3.21 -31.32 -17.43
CA SER A 353 4.67 -31.45 -17.37
C SER A 353 5.32 -30.15 -17.87
N VAL A 354 6.24 -29.63 -17.06
CA VAL A 354 6.97 -28.39 -17.31
C VAL A 354 8.45 -28.69 -17.40
N THR A 355 9.10 -28.22 -18.46
CA THR A 355 10.55 -28.32 -18.62
C THR A 355 11.18 -26.95 -18.27
N PRO A 356 11.91 -26.83 -17.15
CA PRO A 356 12.63 -25.59 -16.82
C PRO A 356 13.71 -25.31 -17.87
N LYS A 357 13.97 -24.02 -18.17
CA LYS A 357 14.90 -23.58 -19.24
C LYS A 357 16.35 -24.08 -19.11
N ASN A 358 16.73 -24.63 -17.95
CA ASN A 358 18.10 -25.09 -17.64
C ASN A 358 18.15 -26.48 -16.96
N SER A 359 17.12 -27.32 -17.10
CA SER A 359 17.07 -28.65 -16.49
C SER A 359 16.62 -29.73 -17.48
N GLU A 360 17.30 -30.86 -17.50
CA GLU A 360 16.83 -32.09 -18.18
C GLU A 360 15.70 -32.80 -17.38
N SER A 361 15.42 -32.36 -16.14
CA SER A 361 14.34 -32.90 -15.31
C SER A 361 13.02 -32.16 -15.52
N HIS A 362 11.96 -32.93 -15.75
CA HIS A 362 10.60 -32.43 -15.89
C HIS A 362 9.97 -32.22 -14.50
N SER A 363 9.36 -31.07 -14.25
CA SER A 363 8.53 -30.81 -13.07
C SER A 363 7.04 -30.93 -13.41
N ILE A 364 6.20 -31.23 -12.43
CA ILE A 364 4.74 -31.34 -12.62
C ILE A 364 4.05 -30.19 -11.91
N VAL A 365 3.26 -29.41 -12.66
CA VAL A 365 2.38 -28.37 -12.12
C VAL A 365 0.95 -28.88 -12.09
N ASN A 366 0.28 -28.75 -10.94
CA ASN A 366 -1.13 -29.11 -10.81
C ASN A 366 -2.02 -27.87 -10.80
N ILE A 367 -3.19 -27.95 -11.46
CA ILE A 367 -4.27 -26.97 -11.33
C ILE A 367 -5.53 -27.72 -10.90
N ALA A 368 -5.98 -27.47 -9.68
CA ALA A 368 -7.15 -28.09 -9.09
C ALA A 368 -8.36 -27.15 -9.12
N VAL A 369 -9.43 -27.60 -9.76
CA VAL A 369 -10.71 -26.89 -9.83
C VAL A 369 -11.57 -27.29 -8.63
N VAL A 370 -12.09 -26.30 -7.90
CA VAL A 370 -12.95 -26.54 -6.74
C VAL A 370 -14.32 -25.87 -6.88
N HIS A 371 -15.31 -26.52 -6.29
CA HIS A 371 -16.61 -25.94 -5.96
C HIS A 371 -17.02 -26.51 -4.60
N LEU A 372 -16.59 -25.88 -3.51
CA LEU A 372 -16.82 -26.38 -2.15
C LEU A 372 -18.28 -26.24 -1.72
N THR A 373 -18.63 -26.76 -0.54
CA THR A 373 -20.02 -26.72 -0.07
C THR A 373 -20.43 -25.35 0.46
N SER A 374 -21.58 -24.85 0.00
CA SER A 374 -22.19 -23.61 0.44
C SER A 374 -22.92 -23.73 1.79
N ASP A 375 -23.09 -22.59 2.47
CA ASP A 375 -23.73 -22.50 3.79
C ASP A 375 -25.28 -22.48 3.73
N TYR A 376 -25.89 -23.17 2.76
CA TYR A 376 -27.32 -23.08 2.42
C TYR A 376 -28.30 -23.37 3.59
N LYS A 377 -27.88 -24.13 4.61
CA LYS A 377 -28.69 -24.45 5.82
C LYS A 377 -28.03 -24.09 7.16
N ALA A 378 -26.70 -24.17 7.28
CA ALA A 378 -25.93 -23.92 8.50
C ALA A 378 -24.45 -23.66 8.13
N ASP A 379 -23.62 -23.20 9.07
CA ASP A 379 -22.17 -23.10 8.90
C ASP A 379 -21.57 -24.49 8.59
N LYS A 380 -20.95 -24.62 7.41
CA LYS A 380 -20.30 -25.82 6.89
C LYS A 380 -18.76 -25.72 6.88
N SER A 381 -18.16 -24.78 7.63
CA SER A 381 -16.70 -24.62 7.75
C SER A 381 -15.98 -25.95 8.00
N ALA A 382 -16.45 -26.78 8.95
CA ALA A 382 -15.85 -28.08 9.23
C ALA A 382 -15.89 -29.06 8.02
N LEU A 383 -16.94 -29.01 7.22
CA LEU A 383 -17.06 -29.82 6.01
C LEU A 383 -16.16 -29.29 4.90
N ARG A 384 -16.04 -27.97 4.72
CA ARG A 384 -15.08 -27.36 3.79
C ARG A 384 -13.65 -27.72 4.16
N ILE A 385 -13.29 -27.71 5.45
CA ILE A 385 -11.99 -28.17 5.95
C ILE A 385 -11.74 -29.65 5.62
N SER A 386 -12.75 -30.52 5.79
CA SER A 386 -12.65 -31.93 5.38
C SER A 386 -12.46 -32.08 3.87
N GLN A 387 -13.16 -31.27 3.07
CA GLN A 387 -13.04 -31.27 1.61
C GLN A 387 -11.66 -30.79 1.17
N TRP A 388 -11.13 -29.73 1.80
CA TRP A 388 -9.78 -29.23 1.59
C TRP A 388 -8.72 -30.29 1.90
N LYS A 389 -8.83 -30.98 3.04
CA LYS A 389 -7.89 -32.07 3.41
C LYS A 389 -7.90 -33.21 2.38
N ALA A 390 -9.07 -33.64 1.93
CA ALA A 390 -9.18 -34.66 0.88
C ALA A 390 -8.55 -34.22 -0.45
N LEU A 391 -8.62 -32.92 -0.77
CA LEU A 391 -7.95 -32.35 -1.93
C LEU A 391 -6.42 -32.37 -1.79
N LEU A 392 -5.90 -31.94 -0.63
CA LEU A 392 -4.46 -31.83 -0.36
C LEU A 392 -3.70 -33.15 -0.53
N GLU A 393 -4.33 -34.29 -0.21
CA GLU A 393 -3.76 -35.64 -0.42
C GLU A 393 -3.38 -35.91 -1.90
N ASN A 394 -3.88 -35.08 -2.82
CA ASN A 394 -3.72 -35.25 -4.27
C ASN A 394 -2.89 -34.15 -4.94
N LEU A 395 -2.40 -33.16 -4.18
CA LEU A 395 -1.62 -32.03 -4.65
C LEU A 395 -0.13 -32.16 -4.29
N ASN A 396 0.71 -31.39 -4.98
CA ASN A 396 2.16 -31.35 -4.77
C ASN A 396 2.60 -29.94 -4.32
N SER A 397 3.90 -29.73 -4.15
CA SER A 397 4.50 -28.43 -3.78
C SER A 397 4.50 -27.38 -4.91
N SER A 398 3.93 -27.69 -6.07
CA SER A 398 3.75 -26.76 -7.18
C SER A 398 2.34 -26.87 -7.76
N SER A 399 1.36 -26.48 -6.96
CA SER A 399 -0.06 -26.59 -7.24
C SER A 399 -0.79 -25.25 -7.15
N PHE A 400 -1.80 -25.08 -7.99
CA PHE A 400 -2.80 -24.02 -7.94
C PHE A 400 -4.15 -24.64 -7.58
N VAL A 401 -4.91 -24.01 -6.68
CA VAL A 401 -6.30 -24.38 -6.39
C VAL A 401 -7.19 -23.20 -6.72
N VAL A 402 -8.13 -23.41 -7.63
CA VAL A 402 -8.86 -22.34 -8.30
C VAL A 402 -10.34 -22.69 -8.35
N GLY A 403 -11.20 -21.74 -7.99
CA GLY A 403 -12.64 -21.95 -8.08
C GLY A 403 -13.43 -21.33 -6.95
N ASP A 404 -14.65 -21.81 -6.81
CA ASP A 404 -15.60 -21.37 -5.79
C ASP A 404 -15.34 -22.12 -4.47
N PHE A 405 -14.77 -21.42 -3.49
CA PHE A 405 -14.53 -21.94 -2.15
C PHE A 405 -15.76 -21.86 -1.25
N ASN A 406 -16.80 -21.14 -1.68
CA ASN A 406 -18.05 -20.95 -0.95
C ASN A 406 -17.85 -20.45 0.49
N SER A 407 -16.71 -19.82 0.79
CA SER A 407 -16.29 -19.42 2.14
C SER A 407 -16.00 -17.93 2.22
N HIS A 408 -16.41 -17.28 3.29
CA HIS A 408 -16.13 -15.88 3.56
C HIS A 408 -15.91 -15.68 5.07
N GLU A 409 -14.80 -15.03 5.44
CA GLU A 409 -14.35 -14.84 6.83
C GLU A 409 -14.26 -16.16 7.63
N ASP A 410 -13.89 -17.26 6.96
CA ASP A 410 -13.75 -18.58 7.59
C ASP A 410 -12.31 -18.77 8.10
N GLU A 411 -11.96 -18.11 9.21
CA GLU A 411 -10.59 -18.12 9.77
C GLU A 411 -10.01 -19.53 9.94
N LYS A 412 -10.86 -20.51 10.24
CA LYS A 412 -10.44 -21.91 10.41
C LYS A 412 -9.98 -22.51 9.08
N LEU A 413 -10.71 -22.24 8.00
CA LEU A 413 -10.36 -22.70 6.66
C LEU A 413 -9.14 -21.93 6.12
N GLU A 414 -9.07 -20.61 6.34
CA GLU A 414 -7.90 -19.78 5.98
C GLU A 414 -6.61 -20.30 6.66
N TYR A 415 -6.70 -20.66 7.94
CA TYR A 415 -5.60 -21.29 8.66
C TYR A 415 -5.17 -22.62 8.01
N GLN A 416 -6.11 -23.43 7.50
CA GLN A 416 -5.74 -24.66 6.78
C GLN A 416 -5.05 -24.40 5.44
N PHE A 417 -5.36 -23.29 4.75
CA PHE A 417 -4.64 -22.89 3.53
C PHE A 417 -3.19 -22.53 3.87
N ALA A 418 -3.01 -21.67 4.88
CA ALA A 418 -1.69 -21.23 5.32
C ALA A 418 -0.82 -22.39 5.81
N VAL A 419 -1.38 -23.31 6.60
CA VAL A 419 -0.68 -24.53 7.06
C VAL A 419 -0.25 -25.41 5.88
N ALA A 420 -1.06 -25.48 4.82
CA ALA A 420 -0.72 -26.24 3.62
C ALA A 420 0.25 -25.50 2.67
N GLY A 421 0.73 -24.31 3.06
CA GLY A 421 1.65 -23.49 2.27
C GLY A 421 1.00 -22.79 1.08
N PHE A 422 -0.33 -22.71 1.04
CA PHE A 422 -1.06 -22.00 0.00
C PHE A 422 -1.24 -20.53 0.37
N THR A 423 -0.89 -19.65 -0.56
CA THR A 423 -1.15 -18.21 -0.49
C THR A 423 -2.30 -17.85 -1.41
N ASP A 424 -3.17 -16.96 -0.95
CA ASP A 424 -4.27 -16.42 -1.74
C ASP A 424 -3.77 -15.26 -2.60
N ALA A 425 -3.83 -15.43 -3.92
CA ALA A 425 -3.30 -14.46 -4.88
C ALA A 425 -3.99 -13.09 -4.73
N TRP A 426 -5.27 -13.04 -4.36
CA TRP A 426 -5.96 -11.77 -4.10
C TRP A 426 -5.37 -11.07 -2.88
N THR A 427 -5.20 -11.78 -1.77
CA THR A 427 -4.67 -11.22 -0.52
C THR A 427 -3.23 -10.75 -0.68
N VAL A 428 -2.43 -11.45 -1.49
CA VAL A 428 -1.05 -11.06 -1.82
C VAL A 428 -1.01 -9.76 -2.62
N MET A 429 -1.94 -9.57 -3.55
CA MET A 429 -1.97 -8.42 -4.47
C MET A 429 -2.78 -7.23 -3.94
N HIS A 430 -3.69 -7.45 -2.99
CA HIS A 430 -4.66 -6.46 -2.53
C HIS A 430 -4.87 -6.54 -1.00
N LEU A 431 -3.89 -6.03 -0.24
CA LEU A 431 -3.83 -6.11 1.22
C LEU A 431 -5.07 -5.54 1.96
N ASP A 432 -5.78 -4.58 1.35
CA ASP A 432 -6.88 -3.83 2.01
C ASP A 432 -8.22 -3.87 1.26
N SER A 433 -8.41 -4.76 0.27
CA SER A 433 -9.66 -4.88 -0.50
C SER A 433 -10.36 -6.22 -0.31
N ASN A 434 -11.67 -6.19 -0.08
CA ASN A 434 -12.47 -7.40 0.18
C ASN A 434 -12.69 -8.29 -1.05
N GLY A 435 -12.48 -7.78 -2.27
CA GLY A 435 -12.50 -8.56 -3.51
C GLY A 435 -13.78 -9.34 -3.77
N ALA A 436 -14.94 -8.76 -3.49
CA ALA A 436 -16.22 -9.46 -3.56
C ALA A 436 -16.51 -10.02 -4.96
N THR A 437 -16.64 -11.35 -5.03
CA THR A 437 -17.04 -12.10 -6.22
C THR A 437 -18.51 -12.49 -6.18
N PHE A 438 -19.17 -12.30 -5.04
CA PHE A 438 -20.61 -12.47 -4.87
C PHE A 438 -21.18 -11.22 -4.20
N ASP A 439 -22.02 -10.47 -4.91
CA ASP A 439 -22.55 -9.17 -4.46
C ASP A 439 -24.07 -9.08 -4.68
N PRO A 440 -24.89 -9.49 -3.70
CA PRO A 440 -26.35 -9.44 -3.82
C PRO A 440 -26.98 -8.05 -3.84
N ILE A 441 -26.18 -6.98 -3.69
CA ILE A 441 -26.67 -5.60 -3.75
C ILE A 441 -26.65 -5.10 -5.19
N GLU A 442 -25.54 -5.34 -5.90
CA GLU A 442 -25.33 -4.87 -7.27
C GLU A 442 -25.69 -5.93 -8.32
N ASN A 443 -25.51 -7.22 -8.03
CA ASN A 443 -25.80 -8.31 -8.96
C ASN A 443 -27.22 -8.84 -8.75
N SER A 444 -28.06 -8.65 -9.77
CA SER A 444 -29.48 -8.99 -9.77
C SER A 444 -29.76 -10.49 -9.67
N ILE A 445 -28.86 -11.33 -10.20
CA ILE A 445 -28.94 -12.79 -10.12
C ILE A 445 -28.50 -13.25 -8.73
N ALA A 446 -27.43 -12.67 -8.17
CA ALA A 446 -27.00 -12.91 -6.80
C ALA A 446 -28.05 -12.48 -5.77
N THR A 447 -28.80 -11.40 -6.03
CA THR A 447 -29.94 -11.01 -5.19
C THR A 447 -31.00 -12.10 -5.13
N GLN A 448 -31.24 -12.83 -6.24
CA GLN A 448 -32.23 -13.90 -6.33
C GLN A 448 -31.75 -15.19 -5.66
N THR A 449 -30.46 -15.52 -5.80
CA THR A 449 -29.89 -16.74 -5.20
C THR A 449 -29.49 -16.56 -3.73
N SER A 450 -29.31 -15.33 -3.25
CA SER A 450 -28.92 -15.03 -1.87
C SER A 450 -30.08 -14.96 -0.87
N LYS A 451 -30.03 -15.80 0.18
CA LYS A 451 -30.96 -15.71 1.32
C LYS A 451 -30.61 -14.60 2.33
N ARG A 452 -29.33 -14.27 2.46
CA ARG A 452 -28.81 -13.37 3.52
C ARG A 452 -28.36 -12.01 3.00
N LYS A 453 -28.35 -11.81 1.67
CA LYS A 453 -27.90 -10.58 0.98
C LYS A 453 -26.53 -10.09 1.47
N ARG A 454 -25.63 -11.02 1.77
CA ARG A 454 -24.27 -10.73 2.24
C ARG A 454 -23.31 -10.70 1.07
N ILE A 455 -22.49 -9.65 0.99
CA ILE A 455 -21.36 -9.55 0.06
C ILE A 455 -20.27 -10.53 0.49
N SER A 456 -19.69 -11.29 -0.44
CA SER A 456 -18.68 -12.31 -0.12
C SER A 456 -17.68 -12.54 -1.25
N ARG A 457 -16.50 -13.08 -0.91
CA ARG A 457 -15.43 -13.48 -1.87
C ARG A 457 -15.29 -14.99 -1.86
N PHE A 458 -16.08 -15.63 -2.73
CA PHE A 458 -16.16 -17.08 -2.84
C PHE A 458 -15.13 -17.62 -3.83
N ASP A 459 -15.02 -17.02 -5.00
CA ASP A 459 -14.02 -17.38 -6.00
C ASP A 459 -12.61 -16.91 -5.63
N ARG A 460 -11.64 -17.83 -5.69
CA ARG A 460 -10.24 -17.56 -5.31
C ARG A 460 -9.23 -18.33 -6.18
N VAL A 461 -7.99 -17.82 -6.18
CA VAL A 461 -6.82 -18.51 -6.72
C VAL A 461 -5.80 -18.67 -5.60
N LEU A 462 -5.58 -19.91 -5.15
CA LEU A 462 -4.57 -20.25 -4.16
C LEU A 462 -3.36 -20.88 -4.85
N SER A 463 -2.14 -20.53 -4.44
CA SER A 463 -0.90 -21.13 -4.96
C SER A 463 0.06 -21.51 -3.84
N ASN A 464 0.70 -22.68 -3.93
CA ASN A 464 1.78 -23.09 -3.02
C ASN A 464 3.14 -23.25 -3.72
N THR A 465 3.22 -22.88 -5.00
CA THR A 465 4.44 -22.96 -5.79
C THR A 465 5.39 -21.82 -5.44
N GLN A 466 6.70 -22.13 -5.44
CA GLN A 466 7.76 -21.12 -5.32
C GLN A 466 8.25 -20.63 -6.69
N ASN A 467 7.85 -21.31 -7.76
CA ASN A 467 8.33 -21.05 -9.11
C ASN A 467 7.57 -19.92 -9.80
N PHE A 468 6.36 -19.61 -9.33
CA PHE A 468 5.51 -18.56 -9.88
C PHE A 468 4.93 -17.71 -8.76
N GLN A 469 4.78 -16.42 -9.02
CA GLN A 469 4.12 -15.48 -8.13
C GLN A 469 2.99 -14.75 -8.86
N PRO A 470 1.91 -14.37 -8.15
CA PRO A 470 0.84 -13.59 -8.75
C PRO A 470 1.37 -12.22 -9.17
N TYR A 471 0.84 -11.71 -10.27
CA TYR A 471 1.25 -10.47 -10.91
C TYR A 471 0.08 -9.52 -11.18
N ALA A 472 -1.08 -10.07 -11.55
CA ALA A 472 -2.30 -9.29 -11.76
C ALA A 472 -3.52 -10.10 -11.32
N PHE A 473 -4.58 -9.40 -10.92
CA PHE A 473 -5.84 -10.01 -10.54
C PHE A 473 -7.01 -9.10 -10.96
N GLU A 474 -8.01 -9.64 -11.66
CA GLU A 474 -9.20 -8.93 -12.12
C GLU A 474 -10.49 -9.66 -11.75
N ILE A 475 -11.59 -8.90 -11.59
CA ILE A 475 -12.95 -9.43 -11.42
C ILE A 475 -13.71 -9.24 -12.74
N LEU A 476 -14.22 -10.34 -13.30
CA LEU A 476 -14.86 -10.39 -14.60
C LEU A 476 -16.38 -10.28 -14.50
N GLY A 477 -16.99 -9.49 -15.37
CA GLY A 477 -18.46 -9.40 -15.50
C GLY A 477 -19.16 -8.46 -14.52
N LYS A 478 -18.44 -7.57 -13.84
CA LYS A 478 -18.99 -6.57 -12.91
C LYS A 478 -19.45 -5.26 -13.59
N ASP A 479 -18.83 -4.88 -14.71
CA ASP A 479 -19.07 -3.62 -15.42
C ASP A 479 -19.60 -3.85 -16.86
N ILE A 480 -20.68 -4.62 -17.01
CA ILE A 480 -21.22 -4.97 -18.33
C ILE A 480 -22.13 -3.84 -18.86
N GLU A 481 -21.91 -3.42 -20.11
CA GLU A 481 -22.57 -2.25 -20.75
C GLU A 481 -24.10 -2.30 -20.79
N ASP A 482 -24.70 -3.50 -20.76
CA ASP A 482 -26.15 -3.71 -20.85
C ASP A 482 -26.85 -3.83 -19.49
N GLY A 483 -26.08 -3.77 -18.38
CA GLY A 483 -26.59 -3.86 -17.01
C GLY A 483 -27.17 -5.22 -16.64
N LYS A 484 -26.84 -6.30 -17.37
CA LYS A 484 -27.32 -7.66 -17.10
C LYS A 484 -26.20 -8.58 -16.66
N ASP A 485 -26.31 -9.11 -15.46
CA ASP A 485 -25.34 -10.05 -14.90
C ASP A 485 -25.28 -11.38 -15.68
N ASN A 486 -24.07 -11.95 -15.81
CA ASN A 486 -23.86 -13.22 -16.52
C ASN A 486 -24.04 -14.44 -15.62
N SER A 487 -23.86 -14.28 -14.31
CA SER A 487 -23.95 -15.30 -13.27
C SER A 487 -24.21 -14.61 -11.92
N ASP A 488 -24.54 -15.36 -10.88
CA ASP A 488 -24.63 -14.82 -9.51
C ASP A 488 -23.26 -14.60 -8.87
N HIS A 489 -22.20 -15.13 -9.49
CA HIS A 489 -20.82 -14.80 -9.18
C HIS A 489 -20.21 -13.97 -10.32
N TYR A 490 -19.37 -13.01 -9.94
CA TYR A 490 -18.41 -12.41 -10.86
C TYR A 490 -17.21 -13.35 -10.99
N GLY A 491 -16.74 -13.56 -12.22
CA GLY A 491 -15.55 -14.38 -12.48
C GLY A 491 -14.27 -13.71 -11.98
N ILE A 492 -13.17 -14.45 -11.98
CA ILE A 492 -11.86 -13.94 -11.63
C ILE A 492 -10.83 -14.32 -12.69
N LEU A 493 -9.87 -13.44 -12.93
CA LEU A 493 -8.69 -13.66 -13.78
C LEU A 493 -7.45 -13.37 -12.96
N CYS A 494 -6.50 -14.29 -12.92
CA CYS A 494 -5.23 -14.09 -12.24
C CYS A 494 -4.05 -14.40 -13.17
N THR A 495 -3.10 -13.47 -13.26
CA THR A 495 -1.87 -13.59 -14.04
C THR A 495 -0.70 -13.95 -13.13
N PHE A 496 0.13 -14.90 -13.55
CA PHE A 496 1.33 -15.36 -12.85
C PHE A 496 2.58 -15.18 -13.69
N VAL A 497 3.71 -14.89 -13.04
CA VAL A 497 5.05 -14.77 -13.63
C VAL A 497 6.07 -15.64 -12.88
N PRO A 498 7.17 -16.09 -13.52
CA PRO A 498 8.24 -16.83 -12.85
C PRO A 498 8.93 -16.02 -11.74
N THR A 499 9.35 -16.69 -10.66
CA THR A 499 9.97 -16.07 -9.47
C THR A 499 11.48 -15.79 -9.62
N GLU A 500 12.16 -16.29 -10.66
CA GLU A 500 13.62 -16.13 -10.83
C GLU A 500 14.04 -14.66 -10.90
N ILE A 501 15.00 -14.27 -10.04
CA ILE A 501 15.52 -12.90 -9.88
C ILE A 501 16.09 -12.36 -11.20
N ASP A 502 16.73 -13.18 -12.03
CA ASP A 502 17.26 -12.76 -13.33
C ASP A 502 16.18 -12.58 -14.41
N PHE A 503 15.04 -13.29 -14.34
CA PHE A 503 13.91 -13.06 -15.25
C PHE A 503 13.15 -11.80 -14.82
N LEU A 504 12.95 -11.60 -13.52
CA LEU A 504 12.46 -10.34 -12.99
C LEU A 504 13.41 -9.20 -13.40
N ASP A 505 14.71 -9.30 -13.15
CA ASP A 505 15.67 -8.25 -13.52
C ASP A 505 15.83 -8.07 -15.04
N SER A 506 15.72 -9.10 -15.89
CA SER A 506 15.87 -8.93 -17.36
C SER A 506 14.58 -8.57 -18.09
N PHE A 507 13.42 -9.08 -17.65
CA PHE A 507 12.09 -8.74 -18.15
C PHE A 507 11.65 -7.36 -17.65
N PHE A 508 11.98 -7.03 -16.39
CA PHE A 508 11.84 -5.68 -15.88
C PHE A 508 13.02 -4.81 -16.40
N LEU A 509 14.28 -4.86 -15.99
CA LEU A 509 15.26 -3.78 -16.29
C LEU A 509 15.54 -3.39 -17.76
N LYS A 510 15.32 -4.24 -18.77
CA LYS A 510 15.52 -3.85 -20.20
C LYS A 510 14.33 -3.11 -20.80
N ASP A 511 13.11 -3.56 -20.52
CA ASP A 511 11.87 -2.89 -20.98
C ASP A 511 11.33 -1.91 -19.92
N TYR A 512 11.61 -2.08 -18.63
CA TYR A 512 11.13 -1.25 -17.51
C TYR A 512 11.94 0.05 -17.32
N ASN A 513 13.25 0.05 -17.58
CA ASN A 513 14.02 1.31 -17.56
C ASN A 513 13.74 2.20 -18.80
N SER A 514 13.23 1.62 -19.89
CA SER A 514 12.87 2.33 -21.12
C SER A 514 11.36 2.62 -21.24
N ALA A 515 10.49 1.77 -20.67
CA ALA A 515 9.02 1.95 -20.67
C ALA A 515 8.49 2.73 -19.46
N ASN A 516 9.18 2.73 -18.31
CA ASN A 516 8.83 3.61 -17.18
C ASN A 516 9.60 4.93 -17.21
N SER A 517 10.41 5.21 -18.24
CA SER A 517 10.70 6.61 -18.59
C SER A 517 9.58 7.07 -19.49
N VAL A 518 8.74 7.99 -19.03
CA VAL A 518 7.71 8.59 -19.88
C VAL A 518 8.42 9.71 -20.61
N PRO A 519 8.75 9.55 -21.90
CA PRO A 519 9.37 10.63 -22.65
C PRO A 519 8.42 11.82 -22.68
N PHE A 520 8.84 12.92 -22.06
CA PHE A 520 8.15 14.20 -22.20
C PHE A 520 8.52 14.78 -23.58
N TYR A 521 7.68 14.50 -24.58
CA TYR A 521 7.93 14.91 -25.97
C TYR A 521 7.76 16.42 -26.21
N GLN A 522 7.20 17.14 -25.24
CA GLN A 522 7.10 18.59 -25.31
C GLN A 522 8.47 19.20 -25.05
N THR A 523 8.99 19.97 -26.00
CA THR A 523 10.23 20.72 -25.82
C THR A 523 9.92 22.21 -25.76
N PHE A 524 10.81 22.99 -25.14
CA PHE A 524 10.68 24.46 -25.18
C PHE A 524 10.69 25.00 -26.61
N LYS A 525 11.29 24.27 -27.58
CA LYS A 525 11.22 24.64 -29.00
C LYS A 525 9.80 24.60 -29.55
N ASN A 526 8.94 23.71 -29.06
CA ASN A 526 7.52 23.68 -29.46
C ASN A 526 6.80 24.95 -28.99
N ILE A 527 7.09 25.41 -27.76
CA ILE A 527 6.54 26.66 -27.22
C ILE A 527 7.09 27.86 -28.01
N GLN A 528 8.38 27.84 -28.33
CA GLN A 528 8.99 28.90 -29.12
C GLN A 528 8.41 28.98 -30.54
N ALA A 529 8.14 27.83 -31.17
CA ALA A 529 7.47 27.77 -32.47
C ALA A 529 6.05 28.38 -32.43
N ASP A 530 5.34 28.29 -31.29
CA ASP A 530 4.07 29.00 -31.13
C ASP A 530 4.24 30.51 -31.14
N PHE A 531 5.35 31.02 -30.62
CA PHE A 531 5.60 32.47 -30.62
C PHE A 531 5.86 33.02 -32.02
N ASP A 532 6.36 32.17 -32.91
CA ASP A 532 6.71 32.53 -34.29
C ASP A 532 5.48 32.60 -35.21
N VAL A 533 4.35 31.96 -34.87
CA VAL A 533 3.14 31.99 -35.72
C VAL A 533 2.40 33.32 -35.68
N ASP A 534 2.52 34.08 -34.58
CA ASP A 534 1.89 35.39 -34.39
C ASP A 534 2.74 36.24 -33.45
N THR A 535 3.81 36.84 -34.00
CA THR A 535 4.86 37.51 -33.21
C THR A 535 4.36 38.72 -32.42
N GLU A 536 3.41 39.49 -32.96
CA GLU A 536 2.83 40.64 -32.25
C GLU A 536 2.03 40.18 -31.03
N PHE A 537 1.18 39.16 -31.22
CA PHE A 537 0.35 38.60 -30.15
C PHE A 537 1.19 37.89 -29.09
N SER A 538 2.21 37.12 -29.50
CA SER A 538 3.11 36.42 -28.59
C SER A 538 4.00 37.38 -27.81
N THR A 539 4.50 38.46 -28.43
CA THR A 539 5.26 39.53 -27.76
C THR A 539 4.41 40.21 -26.68
N PHE A 540 3.14 40.52 -26.97
CA PHE A 540 2.22 41.06 -25.99
C PHE A 540 2.10 40.13 -24.76
N LEU A 541 1.88 38.84 -24.99
CA LEU A 541 1.75 37.85 -23.91
C LEU A 541 3.03 37.68 -23.10
N GLN A 542 4.19 37.73 -23.74
CA GLN A 542 5.50 37.68 -23.07
C GLN A 542 5.71 38.91 -22.17
N ILE A 543 5.42 40.12 -22.65
CA ILE A 543 5.49 41.36 -21.85
C ILE A 543 4.57 41.28 -20.62
N LYS A 544 3.43 40.61 -20.75
CA LYS A 544 2.47 40.41 -19.66
C LYS A 544 2.77 39.19 -18.78
N ASN A 545 3.92 38.52 -18.95
CA ASN A 545 4.30 37.31 -18.23
C ASN A 545 3.24 36.19 -18.30
N ALA A 546 2.54 36.09 -19.43
CA ALA A 546 1.49 35.09 -19.68
C ALA A 546 2.00 33.84 -20.40
N CYS A 547 3.28 33.84 -20.82
CA CYS A 547 3.94 32.73 -21.52
C CYS A 547 5.04 32.12 -20.66
N PRO A 548 5.22 30.79 -20.66
CA PRO A 548 6.36 30.14 -20.00
C PRO A 548 7.70 30.66 -20.54
N THR A 549 8.64 30.92 -19.64
CA THR A 549 10.06 31.14 -19.96
C THR A 549 10.81 29.81 -20.04
N PHE A 550 11.99 29.82 -20.65
CA PHE A 550 12.87 28.64 -20.70
C PHE A 550 13.13 28.07 -19.30
N ASP A 551 13.42 28.94 -18.33
CA ASP A 551 13.69 28.54 -16.95
C ASP A 551 12.45 27.91 -16.30
N SER A 552 11.28 28.55 -16.45
CA SER A 552 10.02 28.04 -15.88
C SER A 552 9.58 26.71 -16.51
N PHE A 553 9.90 26.49 -17.79
CA PHE A 553 9.64 25.22 -18.45
C PHE A 553 10.64 24.14 -18.03
N SER A 554 11.93 24.50 -17.92
CA SER A 554 13.00 23.58 -17.53
C SER A 554 12.80 23.03 -16.12
N ILE A 555 12.37 23.88 -15.17
CA ILE A 555 12.11 23.43 -13.81
C ILE A 555 10.87 22.53 -13.71
N ARG A 556 9.85 22.71 -14.57
CA ARG A 556 8.70 21.81 -14.68
C ARG A 556 9.10 20.45 -15.24
N LEU A 557 10.00 20.42 -16.22
CA LEU A 557 10.57 19.17 -16.73
C LEU A 557 11.38 18.44 -15.65
N GLU A 558 12.23 19.15 -14.91
CA GLU A 558 12.97 18.60 -13.76
C GLU A 558 12.01 18.08 -12.67
N ALA A 559 10.89 18.76 -12.42
CA ALA A 559 9.86 18.33 -11.48
C ALA A 559 9.18 17.02 -11.93
N LEU A 560 8.87 16.87 -13.22
CA LEU A 560 8.31 15.65 -13.80
C LEU A 560 9.30 14.47 -13.77
N GLU A 561 10.58 14.72 -14.06
CA GLU A 561 11.64 13.72 -13.92
C GLU A 561 11.81 13.28 -12.46
N THR A 562 11.75 14.22 -11.53
CA THR A 562 11.82 13.94 -10.09
C THR A 562 10.58 13.20 -9.59
N LEU A 563 9.39 13.54 -10.08
CA LEU A 563 8.16 12.79 -9.81
C LEU A 563 8.29 11.35 -10.29
N GLN A 564 8.87 11.14 -11.47
CA GLN A 564 9.09 9.80 -11.99
C GLN A 564 10.04 8.98 -11.10
N VAL A 565 11.08 9.60 -10.53
CA VAL A 565 11.95 8.95 -9.53
C VAL A 565 11.16 8.58 -8.27
N LEU A 566 10.29 9.48 -7.79
CA LEU A 566 9.40 9.20 -6.67
C LEU A 566 8.49 8.01 -6.96
N LEU A 567 7.81 7.99 -8.11
CA LEU A 567 6.91 6.90 -8.48
C LEU A 567 7.68 5.58 -8.63
N LYS A 568 8.87 5.57 -9.23
CA LYS A 568 9.72 4.37 -9.26
C LYS A 568 10.01 3.81 -7.86
N ALA A 569 10.23 4.68 -6.86
CA ALA A 569 10.37 4.25 -5.48
C ALA A 569 9.06 3.74 -4.88
N CYS A 570 7.91 4.33 -5.24
CA CYS A 570 6.59 3.89 -4.78
C CYS A 570 6.15 2.53 -5.33
N PHE A 571 6.44 2.26 -6.61
CA PHE A 571 6.02 1.04 -7.28
C PHE A 571 7.06 -0.08 -7.22
N SER A 572 8.31 0.21 -6.86
CA SER A 572 9.41 -0.76 -6.84
C SER A 572 9.55 -1.47 -8.20
N MET A 573 9.16 -2.74 -8.30
CA MET A 573 9.17 -3.56 -9.53
C MET A 573 7.79 -3.65 -10.25
N SER A 574 6.74 -3.06 -9.68
CA SER A 574 5.39 -3.06 -10.26
C SER A 574 5.26 -2.02 -11.39
N PRO A 575 4.67 -2.34 -12.55
CA PRO A 575 4.57 -1.37 -13.64
C PRO A 575 3.63 -0.22 -13.27
N PHE A 576 3.96 0.94 -13.81
CA PHE A 576 3.10 2.11 -13.77
C PHE A 576 3.32 2.94 -15.02
N GLN A 577 2.31 3.72 -15.41
CA GLN A 577 2.45 4.78 -16.40
C GLN A 577 1.96 6.09 -15.80
N MET A 578 2.57 7.19 -16.21
CA MET A 578 2.13 8.53 -15.85
C MET A 578 2.01 9.39 -17.11
N THR A 579 1.09 10.34 -17.10
CA THR A 579 0.99 11.36 -18.15
C THR A 579 0.62 12.68 -17.51
N PRO A 580 1.25 13.80 -17.91
CA PRO A 580 0.69 15.11 -17.63
C PRO A 580 -0.72 15.21 -18.24
N VAL A 581 -1.59 15.94 -17.57
CA VAL A 581 -2.92 16.33 -18.06
C VAL A 581 -3.10 17.84 -17.88
N GLY A 582 -4.31 18.36 -18.08
CA GLY A 582 -4.63 19.74 -17.78
C GLY A 582 -3.85 20.76 -18.65
N SER A 583 -3.52 21.90 -18.04
CA SER A 583 -2.98 23.05 -18.78
C SER A 583 -1.59 22.81 -19.37
N PHE A 584 -0.74 22.07 -18.67
CA PHE A 584 0.60 21.69 -19.12
C PHE A 584 0.54 20.77 -20.34
N ALA A 585 -0.27 19.71 -20.28
CA ALA A 585 -0.44 18.78 -21.41
C ALA A 585 -1.03 19.45 -22.66
N LEU A 586 -1.93 20.41 -22.48
CA LEU A 586 -2.48 21.24 -23.56
C LEU A 586 -1.48 22.28 -24.10
N GLY A 587 -0.35 22.50 -23.42
CA GLY A 587 0.59 23.57 -23.72
C GLY A 587 -0.01 24.97 -23.55
N THR A 588 -0.91 25.13 -22.57
CA THR A 588 -1.57 26.40 -22.24
C THR A 588 -1.21 26.90 -20.84
N ASP A 589 -0.21 26.29 -20.23
CA ASP A 589 0.37 26.67 -18.95
C ASP A 589 1.03 28.07 -19.03
N GLY A 590 1.01 28.76 -17.89
CA GLY A 590 1.76 30.00 -17.66
C GLY A 590 2.95 29.77 -16.73
N PRO A 591 3.78 30.80 -16.47
CA PRO A 591 4.98 30.69 -15.63
C PRO A 591 4.74 30.10 -14.23
N SER A 592 3.60 30.40 -13.60
CA SER A 592 3.25 29.95 -12.25
C SER A 592 2.28 28.77 -12.19
N SER A 593 1.90 28.17 -13.33
CA SER A 593 0.94 27.07 -13.34
C SER A 593 1.52 25.80 -12.69
N ASP A 594 0.64 25.06 -12.03
CA ASP A 594 0.89 23.71 -11.53
C ASP A 594 1.03 22.68 -12.67
N ILE A 595 1.37 21.45 -12.29
CA ILE A 595 1.37 20.30 -13.20
C ILE A 595 0.39 19.27 -12.68
N ASP A 596 -0.72 19.10 -13.39
CA ASP A 596 -1.61 17.95 -13.18
C ASP A 596 -0.99 16.69 -13.80
N VAL A 597 -0.92 15.61 -13.03
CA VAL A 597 -0.40 14.32 -13.49
C VAL A 597 -1.40 13.23 -13.17
N LEU A 598 -1.76 12.45 -14.18
CA LEU A 598 -2.47 11.20 -14.02
C LEU A 598 -1.45 10.06 -14.00
N CYS A 599 -1.47 9.26 -12.93
CA CYS A 599 -0.71 8.04 -12.79
C CYS A 599 -1.65 6.84 -12.74
N ILE A 600 -1.30 5.78 -13.44
CA ILE A 600 -1.97 4.49 -13.38
C ILE A 600 -0.94 3.39 -13.13
N GLY A 601 -1.31 2.36 -12.38
CA GLY A 601 -0.39 1.30 -12.03
C GLY A 601 -1.11 0.11 -11.43
N MET A 602 -0.35 -0.93 -11.09
CA MET A 602 -0.93 -2.22 -10.71
C MET A 602 -0.99 -2.48 -9.19
N ILE A 603 -0.49 -1.56 -8.36
CA ILE A 603 -0.59 -1.66 -6.89
C ILE A 603 -1.90 -1.03 -6.38
N SER A 604 -2.38 -1.44 -5.21
CA SER A 604 -3.60 -0.86 -4.64
C SER A 604 -3.41 0.63 -4.30
N LEU A 605 -4.52 1.38 -4.16
CA LEU A 605 -4.48 2.77 -3.67
C LEU A 605 -3.79 2.86 -2.30
N SER A 606 -4.11 1.93 -1.38
CA SER A 606 -3.55 1.92 -0.03
C SER A 606 -2.04 1.68 -0.02
N GLU A 607 -1.57 0.70 -0.80
CA GLU A 607 -0.15 0.40 -0.95
C GLU A 607 0.58 1.59 -1.57
N PHE A 608 0.01 2.21 -2.61
CA PHE A 608 0.56 3.41 -3.23
C PHE A 608 0.74 4.53 -2.20
N PHE A 609 -0.25 4.83 -1.37
CA PHE A 609 -0.15 5.90 -0.37
C PHE A 609 0.84 5.59 0.76
N VAL A 610 0.91 4.34 1.21
CA VAL A 610 1.93 3.90 2.18
C VAL A 610 3.33 4.11 1.61
N ASN A 611 3.56 3.64 0.38
CA ASN A 611 4.86 3.75 -0.28
C ASN A 611 5.20 5.22 -0.61
N LEU A 612 4.23 6.03 -1.01
CA LEU A 612 4.40 7.47 -1.25
C LEU A 612 4.81 8.22 0.01
N ARG A 613 4.15 7.96 1.15
CA ARG A 613 4.50 8.58 2.45
C ARG A 613 5.90 8.19 2.90
N ALA A 614 6.34 6.97 2.60
CA ALA A 614 7.70 6.50 2.90
C ALA A 614 8.74 7.09 1.94
N ALA A 615 8.44 7.17 0.64
CA ALA A 615 9.38 7.57 -0.40
C ALA A 615 9.54 9.08 -0.53
N ALA A 616 8.46 9.86 -0.47
CA ALA A 616 8.49 11.31 -0.71
C ALA A 616 9.53 12.08 0.13
N PRO A 617 9.71 11.81 1.44
CA PRO A 617 10.73 12.48 2.26
C PRO A 617 12.18 12.14 1.87
N THR A 618 12.40 11.03 1.15
CA THR A 618 13.73 10.57 0.75
C THR A 618 14.20 11.20 -0.57
N ILE A 619 13.27 11.75 -1.36
CA ILE A 619 13.56 12.37 -2.66
C ILE A 619 13.90 13.84 -2.46
N LYS A 620 15.07 14.25 -2.95
CA LYS A 620 15.53 15.65 -2.87
C LYS A 620 14.55 16.59 -3.59
N ASN A 621 14.32 17.77 -3.01
CA ASN A 621 13.44 18.81 -3.54
C ASN A 621 11.98 18.36 -3.73
N CYS A 622 11.54 17.26 -3.10
CA CYS A 622 10.17 16.77 -3.17
C CYS A 622 9.55 16.83 -1.76
N THR A 623 8.35 17.38 -1.65
CA THR A 623 7.59 17.43 -0.40
C THR A 623 6.12 17.14 -0.66
N ALA A 624 5.51 16.23 0.10
CA ALA A 624 4.07 16.01 0.07
C ALA A 624 3.37 17.06 0.94
N GLN A 625 2.61 17.95 0.30
CA GLN A 625 1.90 19.04 0.97
C GLN A 625 0.56 18.56 1.52
N ARG A 626 -0.16 17.75 0.73
CA ARG A 626 -1.48 17.23 1.09
C ARG A 626 -1.74 15.90 0.40
N ILE A 627 -2.35 14.95 1.12
CA ILE A 627 -2.77 13.65 0.59
C ILE A 627 -4.25 13.50 0.96
N ILE A 628 -5.11 13.31 -0.04
CA ILE A 628 -6.55 13.12 0.10
C ILE A 628 -6.91 11.73 -0.42
N GLU A 629 -7.08 10.77 0.48
CA GLU A 629 -7.35 9.37 0.14
C GLU A 629 -8.85 9.09 0.00
N ASP A 630 -9.69 9.72 0.83
CA ASP A 630 -11.14 9.46 0.92
C ASP A 630 -11.99 10.12 -0.19
N ALA A 631 -11.36 10.65 -1.24
CA ALA A 631 -12.05 11.23 -2.38
C ALA A 631 -12.37 10.18 -3.46
N LYS A 632 -13.44 10.39 -4.24
CA LYS A 632 -13.77 9.51 -5.39
C LYS A 632 -12.61 9.32 -6.37
N VAL A 633 -11.78 10.35 -6.51
CA VAL A 633 -10.47 10.30 -7.16
C VAL A 633 -9.46 10.79 -6.13
N PRO A 634 -8.62 9.90 -5.60
CA PRO A 634 -7.59 10.29 -4.65
C PRO A 634 -6.59 11.26 -5.28
N ILE A 635 -6.19 12.28 -4.52
CA ILE A 635 -5.31 13.37 -4.99
C ILE A 635 -4.16 13.56 -4.01
N VAL A 636 -2.96 13.72 -4.57
CA VAL A 636 -1.74 14.07 -3.85
C VAL A 636 -1.25 15.41 -4.38
N GLU A 637 -1.12 16.38 -3.48
CA GLU A 637 -0.48 17.66 -3.79
C GLU A 637 0.99 17.58 -3.34
N LEU A 638 1.90 17.68 -4.30
CA LEU A 638 3.34 17.64 -4.10
C LEU A 638 3.93 19.01 -4.46
N LYS A 639 4.99 19.40 -3.76
CA LYS A 639 5.87 20.49 -4.20
C LYS A 639 7.23 19.90 -4.55
N ILE A 640 7.54 19.90 -5.85
CA ILE A 640 8.72 19.27 -6.45
C ILE A 640 9.53 20.33 -7.19
N CYS A 641 10.80 20.51 -6.83
CA CYS A 641 11.66 21.56 -7.39
C CYS A 641 11.04 22.97 -7.31
N GLY A 642 10.19 23.21 -6.30
CA GLY A 642 9.45 24.47 -6.14
C GLY A 642 8.17 24.60 -6.97
N VAL A 643 7.91 23.66 -7.89
CA VAL A 643 6.70 23.55 -8.71
C VAL A 643 5.63 22.75 -7.95
N GLN A 644 4.38 23.21 -8.00
CA GLN A 644 3.24 22.44 -7.50
C GLN A 644 2.85 21.35 -8.51
N VAL A 645 2.68 20.13 -8.03
CA VAL A 645 2.38 18.96 -8.83
C VAL A 645 1.21 18.21 -8.18
N ASP A 646 0.09 18.16 -8.90
CA ASP A 646 -1.14 17.54 -8.45
C ASP A 646 -1.25 16.15 -9.11
N LEU A 647 -1.01 15.12 -8.31
CA LEU A 647 -0.92 13.74 -8.75
C LEU A 647 -2.21 12.99 -8.41
N GLN A 648 -2.87 12.48 -9.44
CA GLN A 648 -3.99 11.54 -9.34
C GLN A 648 -3.50 10.12 -9.59
N TYR A 649 -3.99 9.16 -8.81
CA TYR A 649 -3.62 7.76 -8.97
C TYR A 649 -4.86 6.87 -9.11
N GLY A 650 -4.79 5.88 -10.00
CA GLY A 650 -5.72 4.76 -10.00
C GLY A 650 -5.07 3.44 -10.36
N CYS A 651 -5.62 2.38 -9.78
CA CYS A 651 -5.20 1.02 -10.06
C CYS A 651 -5.85 0.54 -11.38
N PHE A 652 -5.04 0.20 -12.37
CA PHE A 652 -5.46 -0.36 -13.65
C PHE A 652 -4.62 -1.58 -14.01
N HIS A 653 -5.23 -2.53 -14.72
CA HIS A 653 -4.47 -3.58 -15.37
C HIS A 653 -3.70 -3.03 -16.56
N LEU A 654 -2.38 -3.23 -16.56
CA LEU A 654 -1.52 -2.83 -17.67
C LEU A 654 -1.08 -4.11 -18.40
N PRO A 655 -1.57 -4.36 -19.63
CA PRO A 655 -1.20 -5.57 -20.36
C PRO A 655 0.29 -5.55 -20.72
N LEU A 656 1.06 -6.45 -20.11
CA LEU A 656 2.49 -6.62 -20.40
C LEU A 656 2.70 -7.08 -21.85
N GLY A 657 3.46 -6.31 -22.62
CA GLY A 657 3.88 -6.69 -23.98
C GLY A 657 3.11 -6.02 -25.12
N VAL A 658 2.16 -5.12 -24.83
CA VAL A 658 1.59 -4.25 -25.86
C VAL A 658 2.53 -3.06 -26.06
N ASN A 659 3.17 -2.97 -27.22
CA ASN A 659 3.83 -1.75 -27.72
C ASN A 659 2.80 -0.66 -28.06
N SER A 660 1.74 -0.49 -27.25
CA SER A 660 0.80 0.61 -27.42
C SER A 660 1.56 1.87 -27.05
N VAL A 661 1.81 2.71 -28.05
CA VAL A 661 2.49 4.00 -27.92
C VAL A 661 1.82 4.89 -26.85
N ASN A 662 0.59 4.59 -26.41
CA ASN A 662 -0.14 5.32 -25.37
C ASN A 662 -1.25 4.48 -24.68
N ILE A 663 -0.96 3.82 -23.56
CA ILE A 663 -1.93 2.96 -22.84
C ILE A 663 -3.19 3.72 -22.39
N PHE A 664 -3.06 5.02 -22.15
CA PHE A 664 -4.16 5.87 -21.71
C PHE A 664 -5.22 6.04 -22.81
N ASP A 665 -4.81 6.03 -24.09
CA ASP A 665 -5.75 6.04 -25.23
C ASP A 665 -6.54 4.71 -25.28
N ASP A 666 -5.87 3.58 -25.03
CA ASP A 666 -6.51 2.26 -25.00
C ASP A 666 -7.51 2.13 -23.84
N ILE A 667 -7.16 2.64 -22.66
CA ILE A 667 -8.06 2.71 -21.50
C ILE A 667 -9.23 3.64 -21.81
N ALA A 668 -8.98 4.80 -22.40
CA ALA A 668 -10.03 5.78 -22.74
C ALA A 668 -11.02 5.27 -23.80
N ALA A 669 -10.60 4.34 -24.67
CA ALA A 669 -11.44 3.74 -25.69
C ALA A 669 -12.36 2.62 -25.16
N LYS A 670 -12.04 2.03 -24.00
CA LYS A 670 -12.82 0.94 -23.41
C LYS A 670 -14.04 1.45 -22.61
N PRO A 671 -15.12 0.67 -22.54
CA PRO A 671 -16.21 0.95 -21.62
C PRO A 671 -15.68 0.99 -20.18
N MET A 672 -16.06 2.01 -19.42
CA MET A 672 -15.53 2.24 -18.08
C MET A 672 -16.62 2.67 -17.09
N GLY A 673 -16.54 2.11 -15.89
CA GLY A 673 -17.36 2.49 -14.74
C GLY A 673 -17.17 3.95 -14.32
N SER A 674 -18.06 4.47 -13.48
CA SER A 674 -18.12 5.89 -13.13
C SER A 674 -16.84 6.42 -12.46
N SER A 675 -16.20 5.63 -11.60
CA SER A 675 -14.98 6.05 -10.88
C SER A 675 -13.75 6.09 -11.80
N ALA A 676 -13.58 5.08 -12.65
CA ALA A 676 -12.51 5.06 -13.67
C ALA A 676 -12.69 6.20 -14.68
N ARG A 677 -13.93 6.47 -15.09
CA ARG A 677 -14.25 7.61 -15.96
C ARG A 677 -13.93 8.95 -15.33
N LEU A 678 -14.21 9.09 -14.03
CA LEU A 678 -13.90 10.31 -13.29
C LEU A 678 -12.39 10.55 -13.20
N LEU A 679 -11.61 9.49 -12.94
CA LEU A 679 -10.15 9.55 -12.91
C LEU A 679 -9.56 9.87 -14.30
N MET A 680 -10.09 9.27 -15.36
CA MET A 680 -9.63 9.49 -16.74
C MET A 680 -10.14 10.80 -17.36
N ALA A 681 -11.05 11.53 -16.71
CA ALA A 681 -11.73 12.70 -17.27
C ALA A 681 -10.75 13.77 -17.76
N GLY A 682 -9.72 14.09 -16.95
CA GLY A 682 -8.70 15.09 -17.32
C GLY A 682 -7.90 14.69 -18.56
N TYR A 683 -7.59 13.40 -18.70
CA TYR A 683 -6.91 12.87 -19.88
C TYR A 683 -7.82 12.91 -21.12
N ILE A 684 -9.07 12.47 -20.99
CA ILE A 684 -10.05 12.46 -22.08
C ILE A 684 -10.31 13.89 -22.56
N ASP A 685 -10.52 14.84 -21.65
CA ASP A 685 -10.70 16.26 -21.97
C ASP A 685 -9.52 16.81 -22.76
N TYR A 686 -8.29 16.56 -22.28
CA TYR A 686 -7.05 16.94 -22.97
C TYR A 686 -7.02 16.39 -24.41
N ARG A 687 -7.30 15.09 -24.60
CA ARG A 687 -7.25 14.45 -25.92
C ARG A 687 -8.32 14.99 -26.86
N MET A 688 -9.54 15.19 -26.37
CA MET A 688 -10.66 15.71 -27.16
C MET A 688 -10.44 17.16 -27.57
N ILE A 689 -9.95 18.01 -26.67
CA ILE A 689 -9.61 19.42 -26.97
C ILE A 689 -8.46 19.47 -27.98
N THR A 690 -7.40 18.69 -27.77
CA THR A 690 -6.24 18.65 -28.67
C THR A 690 -6.66 18.25 -30.09
N LYS A 691 -7.55 17.26 -30.22
CA LYS A 691 -8.11 16.85 -31.50
C LYS A 691 -8.95 17.95 -32.14
N GLN A 692 -9.85 18.59 -31.39
CA GLN A 692 -10.70 19.68 -31.89
C GLN A 692 -9.88 20.88 -32.40
N CYS A 693 -8.74 21.16 -31.77
CA CYS A 693 -7.93 22.34 -32.07
C CYS A 693 -6.75 22.06 -33.02
N LEU A 694 -6.66 20.86 -33.61
CA LEU A 694 -5.47 20.42 -34.35
C LEU A 694 -5.09 21.37 -35.49
N ALA A 695 -6.07 21.87 -36.25
CA ALA A 695 -5.87 22.79 -37.38
C ALA A 695 -5.27 24.15 -36.99
N CYS A 696 -5.48 24.61 -35.75
CA CYS A 696 -5.04 25.92 -35.29
C CYS A 696 -4.28 25.85 -33.97
N ALA A 697 -3.60 24.74 -33.68
CA ALA A 697 -3.11 24.44 -32.33
C ALA A 697 -2.19 25.53 -31.72
N PRO A 698 -1.20 26.11 -32.44
CA PRO A 698 -0.38 27.21 -31.92
C PRO A 698 -1.22 28.46 -31.57
N HIS A 699 -2.11 28.86 -32.47
CA HIS A 699 -2.99 30.02 -32.28
C HIS A 699 -3.99 29.81 -31.14
N PHE A 700 -4.54 28.60 -31.00
CA PHE A 700 -5.38 28.20 -29.89
C PHE A 700 -4.64 28.35 -28.56
N ARG A 701 -3.41 27.84 -28.46
CA ARG A 701 -2.61 27.94 -27.23
C ARG A 701 -2.32 29.38 -26.83
N LEU A 702 -1.97 30.25 -27.80
CA LEU A 702 -1.79 31.69 -27.55
C LEU A 702 -3.11 32.35 -27.09
N ALA A 703 -4.23 32.04 -27.75
CA ALA A 703 -5.54 32.59 -27.42
C ALA A 703 -6.02 32.16 -26.02
N VAL A 704 -5.79 30.91 -25.60
CA VAL A 704 -6.08 30.46 -24.22
C VAL A 704 -5.25 31.25 -23.21
N ARG A 705 -3.94 31.45 -23.45
CA ARG A 705 -3.07 32.26 -22.57
C ARG A 705 -3.59 33.69 -22.45
N PHE A 706 -4.02 34.29 -23.57
CA PHE A 706 -4.66 35.59 -23.56
C PHE A 706 -5.94 35.61 -22.69
N LEU A 707 -6.85 34.66 -22.88
CA LEU A 707 -8.10 34.60 -22.11
C LEU A 707 -7.86 34.40 -20.61
N LYS A 708 -6.88 33.55 -20.24
CA LYS A 708 -6.46 33.38 -18.84
C LYS A 708 -5.94 34.70 -18.26
N PHE A 709 -5.04 35.38 -18.98
CA PHE A 709 -4.50 36.67 -18.58
C PHE A 709 -5.59 37.75 -18.47
N TRP A 710 -6.48 37.86 -19.45
CA TRP A 710 -7.63 38.75 -19.44
C TRP A 710 -8.50 38.51 -18.19
N ALA A 711 -8.88 37.26 -17.93
CA ALA A 711 -9.72 36.94 -16.78
C ALA A 711 -9.04 37.31 -15.45
N LYS A 712 -7.73 37.08 -15.33
CA LYS A 712 -6.93 37.49 -14.17
C LYS A 712 -6.87 39.01 -14.03
N ALA A 713 -6.50 39.74 -15.09
CA ALA A 713 -6.39 41.20 -15.09
C ALA A 713 -7.71 41.90 -14.76
N ARG A 714 -8.83 41.28 -15.15
CA ARG A 714 -10.19 41.78 -14.87
C ARG A 714 -10.77 41.32 -13.53
N GLY A 715 -10.08 40.44 -12.82
CA GLY A 715 -10.49 39.86 -11.53
C GLY A 715 -11.79 39.06 -11.65
N ILE A 716 -11.93 38.29 -12.73
CA ILE A 716 -13.08 37.42 -13.04
C ILE A 716 -12.64 35.97 -13.24
N SER A 717 -11.57 35.58 -12.55
CA SER A 717 -10.99 34.24 -12.59
C SER A 717 -11.12 33.54 -11.24
N GLY A 718 -11.15 32.21 -11.26
CA GLY A 718 -11.06 31.37 -10.07
C GLY A 718 -12.40 30.78 -9.63
N SER A 719 -12.51 29.46 -9.74
CA SER A 719 -13.68 28.68 -9.30
C SER A 719 -13.98 28.87 -7.81
N LYS A 720 -12.94 29.05 -6.98
CA LYS A 720 -13.05 29.33 -5.54
C LYS A 720 -13.76 30.66 -5.22
N PHE A 721 -13.72 31.62 -6.14
CA PHE A 721 -14.40 32.91 -6.02
C PHE A 721 -15.73 32.93 -6.76
N GLY A 722 -16.17 31.77 -7.26
CA GLY A 722 -17.41 31.61 -8.00
C GLY A 722 -17.36 32.13 -9.43
N PHE A 723 -16.18 32.28 -10.04
CA PHE A 723 -16.06 32.58 -11.47
C PHE A 723 -15.81 31.30 -12.30
N PRO A 724 -16.03 31.33 -13.63
CA PRO A 724 -15.68 30.20 -14.49
C PRO A 724 -14.19 29.82 -14.32
N PRO A 725 -13.86 28.54 -14.16
CA PRO A 725 -12.46 28.08 -14.14
C PRO A 725 -11.81 28.25 -15.52
N PHE A 726 -10.48 28.21 -15.58
CA PHE A 726 -9.78 28.35 -16.86
C PHE A 726 -10.05 27.19 -17.82
N HIS A 727 -10.34 26.01 -17.27
CA HIS A 727 -10.83 24.88 -18.08
C HIS A 727 -12.10 25.20 -18.85
N ALA A 728 -13.06 25.94 -18.25
CA ALA A 728 -14.26 26.37 -18.95
C ALA A 728 -13.93 27.34 -20.11
N LEU A 729 -13.02 28.30 -19.92
CA LEU A 729 -12.58 29.19 -21.01
C LEU A 729 -11.93 28.39 -22.15
N THR A 730 -11.14 27.39 -21.81
CA THR A 730 -10.44 26.51 -22.77
C THR A 730 -11.43 25.69 -23.58
N VAL A 731 -12.41 25.06 -22.93
CA VAL A 731 -13.50 24.30 -23.59
C VAL A 731 -14.34 25.21 -24.49
N LEU A 732 -14.72 26.38 -24.00
CA LEU A 732 -15.51 27.36 -24.76
C LEU A 732 -14.76 27.85 -26.01
N LEU A 733 -13.45 28.09 -25.91
CA LEU A 733 -12.64 28.49 -27.06
C LEU A 733 -12.44 27.32 -28.04
N ALA A 734 -12.18 26.10 -27.54
CA ALA A 734 -11.99 24.92 -28.37
C ALA A 734 -13.20 24.63 -29.25
N LYS A 735 -14.42 24.86 -28.74
CA LYS A 735 -15.66 24.75 -29.52
C LYS A 735 -15.77 25.75 -30.69
N LEU A 736 -15.02 26.85 -30.64
CA LEU A 736 -14.97 27.85 -31.70
C LEU A 736 -13.81 27.64 -32.68
N CYS A 737 -12.92 26.69 -32.40
CA CYS A 737 -11.84 26.35 -33.32
C CYS A 737 -12.41 25.76 -34.61
N PRO A 738 -11.84 26.14 -35.77
CA PRO A 738 -12.27 25.62 -37.06
C PRO A 738 -12.10 24.10 -37.14
N PRO A 739 -12.99 23.39 -37.85
CA PRO A 739 -12.80 21.97 -38.12
C PRO A 739 -11.53 21.75 -38.96
N GLU A 740 -11.00 20.53 -38.95
CA GLU A 740 -9.78 20.15 -39.71
C GLU A 740 -9.87 20.42 -41.22
N SER A 741 -11.08 20.56 -41.77
CA SER A 741 -11.34 20.83 -43.19
C SER A 741 -11.17 22.29 -43.61
N GLU A 742 -11.10 23.24 -42.67
CA GLU A 742 -10.91 24.66 -42.97
C GLU A 742 -9.43 25.05 -43.02
N ASN A 743 -9.09 26.08 -43.80
CA ASN A 743 -7.70 26.50 -44.00
C ASN A 743 -7.14 27.15 -42.71
N PRO A 744 -6.06 26.60 -42.11
CA PRO A 744 -5.42 27.15 -40.91
C PRO A 744 -4.98 28.61 -41.05
N LEU A 745 -4.65 29.05 -42.27
CA LEU A 745 -4.12 30.39 -42.55
C LEU A 745 -5.15 31.51 -42.32
N ASP A 746 -6.45 31.18 -42.28
CA ASP A 746 -7.51 32.16 -42.07
C ASP A 746 -7.72 32.52 -40.59
N TRP A 747 -7.11 31.76 -39.67
CA TRP A 747 -7.30 31.86 -38.24
C TRP A 747 -5.98 32.17 -37.51
N ASN A 748 -5.99 33.22 -36.69
CA ASN A 748 -4.88 33.55 -35.80
C ASN A 748 -5.36 33.72 -34.35
N GLY A 749 -4.44 33.87 -33.41
CA GLY A 749 -4.76 33.93 -31.98
C GLY A 749 -5.71 35.08 -31.64
N LYS A 750 -5.49 36.25 -32.25
CA LYS A 750 -6.35 37.43 -32.10
C LYS A 750 -7.77 37.19 -32.60
N LYS A 751 -7.93 36.62 -33.81
CA LYS A 751 -9.25 36.30 -34.40
C LYS A 751 -10.04 35.31 -33.54
N LEU A 752 -9.37 34.29 -32.99
CA LEU A 752 -10.00 33.33 -32.08
C LEU A 752 -10.54 34.03 -30.82
N VAL A 753 -9.78 34.96 -30.25
CA VAL A 753 -10.20 35.78 -29.10
C VAL A 753 -11.36 36.72 -29.46
N GLU A 754 -11.29 37.39 -30.62
CA GLU A 754 -12.37 38.25 -31.10
C GLU A 754 -13.66 37.44 -31.29
N LYS A 755 -13.56 36.26 -31.89
CA LYS A 755 -14.70 35.36 -32.08
C LYS A 755 -15.27 34.86 -30.76
N PHE A 756 -14.41 34.57 -29.79
CA PHE A 756 -14.82 34.20 -28.44
C PHE A 756 -15.69 35.28 -27.79
N PHE A 757 -15.24 36.54 -27.82
CA PHE A 757 -16.02 37.64 -27.26
C PHE A 757 -17.30 37.93 -28.06
N GLU A 758 -17.25 37.87 -29.40
CA GLU A 758 -18.42 38.02 -30.27
C GLU A 758 -19.52 37.01 -29.90
N VAL A 759 -19.19 35.71 -29.88
CA VAL A 759 -20.16 34.64 -29.65
C VAL A 759 -20.68 34.67 -28.22
N TYR A 760 -19.80 34.70 -27.23
CA TYR A 760 -20.21 34.51 -25.84
C TYR A 760 -20.76 35.77 -25.18
N SER A 761 -20.51 36.97 -25.72
CA SER A 761 -21.19 38.20 -25.27
C SER A 761 -22.68 38.23 -25.66
N GLN A 762 -23.05 37.53 -26.72
CA GLN A 762 -24.41 37.42 -27.25
C GLN A 762 -25.15 36.17 -26.75
N HIS A 763 -24.42 35.17 -26.25
CA HIS A 763 -25.01 33.93 -25.74
C HIS A 763 -26.00 34.17 -24.59
N ASN A 764 -27.13 33.45 -24.61
CA ASN A 764 -28.17 33.59 -23.59
C ASN A 764 -27.85 32.75 -22.34
N TRP A 765 -26.81 33.15 -21.58
CA TRP A 765 -26.37 32.50 -20.34
C TRP A 765 -27.45 32.35 -19.24
N LYS A 766 -28.64 32.95 -19.40
CA LYS A 766 -29.77 32.85 -18.47
C LYS A 766 -30.89 31.93 -18.98
N GLY A 767 -30.86 31.54 -20.25
CA GLY A 767 -31.89 30.70 -20.85
C GLY A 767 -31.88 29.31 -20.23
N ALA A 768 -33.02 28.84 -19.71
CA ALA A 768 -33.10 27.57 -18.97
C ALA A 768 -32.53 26.37 -19.76
N VAL A 769 -32.73 26.35 -21.08
CA VAL A 769 -32.22 25.31 -22.00
C VAL A 769 -31.14 25.90 -22.92
N ASN A 770 -31.45 26.98 -23.65
CA ASN A 770 -30.53 27.57 -24.63
C ASN A 770 -29.29 28.25 -24.02
N GLY A 771 -29.22 28.39 -22.69
CA GLY A 771 -28.04 28.89 -21.99
C GLY A 771 -27.00 27.83 -21.66
N VAL A 772 -27.35 26.55 -21.80
CA VAL A 772 -26.49 25.41 -21.52
C VAL A 772 -25.53 25.17 -22.69
N ILE A 773 -24.23 25.02 -22.40
CA ILE A 773 -23.23 24.68 -23.41
C ILE A 773 -22.88 23.20 -23.30
N HIS A 774 -23.16 22.46 -24.38
CA HIS A 774 -22.75 21.07 -24.55
C HIS A 774 -21.46 20.96 -25.37
N TRP A 775 -20.61 19.97 -25.09
CA TRP A 775 -19.43 19.71 -25.93
C TRP A 775 -19.82 19.25 -27.34
N LYS A 776 -20.63 18.18 -27.45
CA LYS A 776 -21.23 17.70 -28.70
C LYS A 776 -22.62 18.30 -28.91
N ASN A 777 -23.01 18.52 -30.17
CA ASN A 777 -24.33 19.03 -30.54
C ASN A 777 -25.38 17.92 -30.72
N ASP A 778 -25.07 16.66 -30.35
CA ASP A 778 -25.92 15.51 -30.63
C ASP A 778 -27.18 15.51 -29.75
N SER A 779 -28.34 15.51 -30.40
CA SER A 779 -29.67 15.57 -29.81
C SER A 779 -30.09 14.31 -29.04
N GLU A 780 -29.32 13.22 -29.10
CA GLU A 780 -29.77 11.89 -28.66
C GLU A 780 -29.44 11.55 -27.19
N ASN A 781 -28.61 12.33 -26.49
CA ASN A 781 -28.28 12.10 -25.07
C ASN A 781 -28.03 13.41 -24.29
N ILE A 782 -28.84 14.44 -24.56
CA ILE A 782 -28.82 15.68 -23.77
C ILE A 782 -29.48 15.38 -22.42
N VAL A 783 -28.68 15.30 -21.36
CA VAL A 783 -29.20 15.43 -20.00
C VAL A 783 -29.92 16.78 -19.94
N ASN A 784 -31.20 16.78 -19.57
CA ASN A 784 -32.00 17.99 -19.34
C ASN A 784 -31.47 18.76 -18.12
N ALA A 785 -30.23 19.28 -18.18
CA ALA A 785 -29.72 20.20 -17.20
C ALA A 785 -30.40 21.55 -17.42
N GLN A 786 -30.92 22.11 -16.33
CA GLN A 786 -31.55 23.43 -16.34
C GLN A 786 -30.69 24.41 -15.57
N ILE A 787 -30.55 25.61 -16.12
CA ILE A 787 -29.99 26.73 -15.37
C ILE A 787 -30.96 27.08 -14.23
N ASP A 788 -30.49 26.99 -12.99
CA ASP A 788 -31.26 27.27 -11.79
C ASP A 788 -30.48 28.13 -10.78
N LEU A 789 -31.03 28.35 -9.58
CA LEU A 789 -30.38 29.14 -8.53
C LEU A 789 -29.11 28.48 -7.96
N ARG A 790 -28.91 27.17 -8.16
CA ARG A 790 -27.75 26.41 -7.69
C ARG A 790 -26.69 26.26 -8.79
N ASN A 791 -27.10 26.26 -10.06
CA ASN A 791 -26.27 26.14 -11.26
C ASN A 791 -26.60 27.29 -12.23
N PRO A 792 -26.20 28.52 -11.93
CA PRO A 792 -26.55 29.68 -12.73
C PRO A 792 -25.82 29.72 -14.09
N MET A 793 -24.77 28.92 -14.27
CA MET A 793 -24.03 28.76 -15.53
C MET A 793 -23.68 27.28 -15.71
N VAL A 794 -23.94 26.74 -16.90
CA VAL A 794 -23.72 25.33 -17.21
C VAL A 794 -22.86 25.20 -18.48
N VAL A 795 -21.67 24.66 -18.30
CA VAL A 795 -20.75 24.28 -19.39
C VAL A 795 -20.31 22.84 -19.13
N PHE A 796 -20.66 21.94 -20.04
CA PHE A 796 -20.32 20.53 -19.91
C PHE A 796 -18.88 20.23 -20.32
N ALA A 797 -18.22 19.33 -19.59
CA ALA A 797 -16.87 18.89 -19.97
C ALA A 797 -16.89 18.01 -21.23
N PRO A 798 -15.81 18.02 -22.03
CA PRO A 798 -15.68 17.15 -23.19
C PRO A 798 -15.93 15.66 -22.90
N SER A 799 -15.39 15.17 -21.80
CA SER A 799 -15.48 13.78 -21.33
C SER A 799 -16.86 13.35 -20.86
N SER A 800 -17.78 14.29 -20.56
CA SER A 800 -19.11 13.93 -20.06
C SER A 800 -20.17 15.03 -20.22
N SER A 801 -21.35 14.60 -20.68
CA SER A 801 -22.55 15.45 -20.81
C SER A 801 -23.36 15.61 -19.51
N SER A 802 -22.94 15.01 -18.40
CA SER A 802 -23.60 15.14 -17.08
C SER A 802 -22.83 16.06 -16.13
N VAL A 803 -21.78 16.68 -16.64
CA VAL A 803 -20.66 17.15 -15.86
C VAL A 803 -20.46 18.68 -16.01
N ASN A 804 -21.00 19.48 -15.09
CA ASN A 804 -20.88 20.94 -15.15
C ASN A 804 -19.53 21.46 -14.62
N ILE A 805 -18.67 21.96 -15.51
CA ILE A 805 -17.39 22.61 -15.16
C ILE A 805 -17.61 23.90 -14.34
N CYS A 806 -18.72 24.60 -14.58
CA CYS A 806 -19.05 25.87 -13.93
C CYS A 806 -19.85 25.73 -12.62
N ARG A 807 -19.77 24.58 -11.93
CA ARG A 807 -20.59 24.26 -10.73
C ARG A 807 -20.50 25.27 -9.57
N ASN A 808 -19.37 25.96 -9.42
CA ASN A 808 -19.16 26.95 -8.36
C ASN A 808 -19.57 28.36 -8.79
N VAL A 809 -19.93 28.55 -10.06
CA VAL A 809 -20.36 29.86 -10.54
C VAL A 809 -21.63 30.27 -9.82
N VAL A 810 -21.67 31.50 -9.33
CA VAL A 810 -22.85 32.09 -8.67
C VAL A 810 -23.51 33.10 -9.61
N ALA A 811 -24.78 33.43 -9.34
CA ALA A 811 -25.52 34.28 -10.27
C ALA A 811 -24.92 35.68 -10.36
N SER A 812 -24.39 36.25 -9.27
CA SER A 812 -23.74 37.57 -9.32
C SER A 812 -22.44 37.58 -10.15
N SER A 813 -21.57 36.58 -9.98
CA SER A 813 -20.31 36.46 -10.71
C SER A 813 -20.55 36.17 -12.20
N ARG A 814 -21.58 35.38 -12.53
CA ARG A 814 -22.02 35.21 -13.93
C ARG A 814 -22.39 36.54 -14.58
N GLU A 815 -23.15 37.41 -13.90
CA GLU A 815 -23.49 38.73 -14.47
C GLU A 815 -22.24 39.58 -14.71
N VAL A 816 -21.32 39.60 -13.75
CA VAL A 816 -20.04 40.33 -13.90
C VAL A 816 -19.25 39.78 -15.09
N TRP A 817 -19.21 38.46 -15.25
CA TRP A 817 -18.51 37.80 -16.34
C TRP A 817 -19.14 38.13 -17.72
N ILE A 818 -20.47 38.10 -17.82
CA ILE A 818 -21.20 38.51 -19.04
C ILE A 818 -20.92 39.98 -19.39
N GLN A 819 -20.88 40.88 -18.40
CA GLN A 819 -20.57 42.29 -18.62
C GLN A 819 -19.15 42.48 -19.16
N GLU A 820 -18.17 41.75 -18.62
CA GLU A 820 -16.79 41.83 -19.11
C GLU A 820 -16.63 41.23 -20.51
N LEU A 821 -17.38 40.18 -20.87
CA LEU A 821 -17.44 39.68 -22.25
C LEU A 821 -17.97 40.74 -23.22
N LYS A 822 -19.07 41.42 -22.86
CA LYS A 822 -19.65 42.50 -23.67
C LYS A 822 -18.67 43.66 -23.83
N ARG A 823 -18.05 44.09 -22.73
CA ARG A 823 -17.02 45.13 -22.76
C ARG A 823 -15.86 44.75 -23.68
N ALA A 824 -15.36 43.52 -23.58
CA ALA A 824 -14.26 43.06 -24.42
C ALA A 824 -14.63 43.01 -25.90
N HIS A 825 -15.87 42.61 -26.22
CA HIS A 825 -16.40 42.63 -27.59
C HIS A 825 -16.50 44.06 -28.14
N GLU A 826 -17.03 45.01 -27.36
CA GLU A 826 -17.19 46.42 -27.77
C GLU A 826 -15.84 47.11 -28.06
N LEU A 827 -14.79 46.76 -27.31
CA LEU A 827 -13.45 47.35 -27.46
C LEU A 827 -12.68 46.89 -28.71
N SER A 828 -13.24 45.99 -29.52
CA SER A 828 -12.84 45.73 -30.91
C SER A 828 -11.32 45.55 -31.14
N GLY A 829 -10.70 44.58 -30.45
CA GLY A 829 -9.38 44.07 -30.80
C GLY A 829 -8.17 44.83 -30.25
N ASP A 830 -8.35 45.89 -29.44
CA ASP A 830 -7.25 46.48 -28.65
C ASP A 830 -6.95 45.64 -27.40
N LEU A 831 -5.92 44.81 -27.51
CA LEU A 831 -5.49 43.86 -26.48
C LEU A 831 -5.11 44.54 -25.15
N ASN A 832 -4.52 45.73 -25.20
CA ASN A 832 -4.12 46.44 -23.97
C ASN A 832 -5.33 46.95 -23.22
N THR A 833 -6.30 47.54 -23.92
CA THR A 833 -7.51 48.09 -23.31
C THR A 833 -8.47 46.98 -22.86
N ILE A 834 -8.53 45.87 -23.59
CA ILE A 834 -9.27 44.67 -23.16
C ILE A 834 -8.70 44.13 -21.84
N CYS A 835 -7.37 44.10 -21.68
CA CYS A 835 -6.71 43.58 -20.48
C CYS A 835 -6.34 44.65 -19.45
N GLN A 836 -6.88 45.87 -19.53
CA GLN A 836 -6.63 46.89 -18.53
C GLN A 836 -7.00 46.38 -17.14
N VAL A 837 -6.12 46.54 -16.15
CA VAL A 837 -6.40 46.06 -14.78
C VAL A 837 -7.59 46.82 -14.20
N THR A 838 -8.56 46.11 -13.63
CA THR A 838 -9.72 46.74 -12.99
C THR A 838 -9.32 47.36 -11.64
N GLU A 839 -9.61 48.65 -11.44
CA GLU A 839 -9.42 49.30 -10.15
C GLU A 839 -10.63 49.08 -9.24
N ILE A 840 -10.62 47.97 -8.49
CA ILE A 840 -11.77 47.58 -7.65
C ILE A 840 -12.20 48.67 -6.66
N LEU A 841 -11.24 49.40 -6.07
CA LEU A 841 -11.52 50.47 -5.12
C LEU A 841 -12.24 51.66 -5.78
N LYS A 842 -12.15 51.84 -7.11
CA LYS A 842 -12.88 52.92 -7.80
C LYS A 842 -14.32 52.55 -8.14
N ASN A 843 -14.62 51.28 -8.29
CA ASN A 843 -15.89 50.81 -8.85
C ASN A 843 -17.01 50.59 -7.82
N HIS A 844 -16.68 50.50 -6.52
CA HIS A 844 -17.67 50.25 -5.47
C HIS A 844 -17.54 51.23 -4.30
N LEU A 845 -18.67 51.53 -3.65
CA LEU A 845 -18.74 52.46 -2.52
C LEU A 845 -18.54 51.77 -1.15
N SER A 846 -18.82 50.47 -1.07
CA SER A 846 -18.67 49.67 0.14
C SER A 846 -18.29 48.23 -0.19
N PHE A 847 -17.68 47.55 0.77
CA PHE A 847 -17.07 46.25 0.59
C PHE A 847 -17.39 45.33 1.77
N ILE A 848 -17.41 44.03 1.52
CA ILE A 848 -17.10 43.06 2.58
C ILE A 848 -15.59 42.92 2.59
N HIS A 849 -15.00 43.09 3.76
CA HIS A 849 -13.57 42.96 4.00
C HIS A 849 -13.33 41.76 4.90
N ILE A 850 -12.54 40.81 4.40
CA ILE A 850 -12.10 39.63 5.12
C ILE A 850 -10.61 39.80 5.37
N GLU A 851 -10.22 39.98 6.62
CA GLU A 851 -8.83 40.05 7.05
C GLU A 851 -8.45 38.71 7.70
N VAL A 852 -7.30 38.16 7.30
CA VAL A 852 -6.74 36.95 7.89
C VAL A 852 -5.34 37.23 8.38
N SER A 853 -4.99 36.69 9.55
CA SER A 853 -3.67 36.84 10.15
C SER A 853 -3.26 35.54 10.84
N GLY A 854 -1.99 35.15 10.71
CA GLY A 854 -1.37 34.04 11.42
C GLY A 854 -0.03 34.44 12.02
N MET A 855 0.48 33.69 13.00
CA MET A 855 1.82 33.94 13.56
C MET A 855 2.95 33.41 12.67
N THR A 856 2.61 32.57 11.68
CA THR A 856 3.55 31.99 10.71
C THR A 856 2.93 32.01 9.31
N SER A 857 3.77 31.98 8.28
CA SER A 857 3.33 31.89 6.87
C SER A 857 2.48 30.64 6.60
N MET A 858 2.78 29.52 7.25
CA MET A 858 2.00 28.28 7.14
C MET A 858 0.57 28.46 7.68
N GLN A 859 0.41 29.17 8.80
CA GLN A 859 -0.90 29.47 9.36
C GLN A 859 -1.70 30.42 8.45
N LEU A 860 -1.03 31.41 7.84
CA LEU A 860 -1.66 32.29 6.87
C LEU A 860 -2.17 31.52 5.65
N ILE A 861 -1.36 30.62 5.08
CA ILE A 861 -1.75 29.76 3.95
C ILE A 861 -2.97 28.91 4.31
N LYS A 862 -2.96 28.27 5.49
CA LYS A 862 -4.10 27.50 6.00
C LYS A 862 -5.38 28.34 6.05
N LEU A 863 -5.32 29.55 6.61
CA LEU A 863 -6.47 30.45 6.69
C LEU A 863 -6.99 30.89 5.33
N LYS A 864 -6.10 31.30 4.41
CA LYS A 864 -6.47 31.68 3.04
C LYS A 864 -7.23 30.54 2.35
N ASN A 865 -6.72 29.31 2.46
CA ASN A 865 -7.36 28.13 1.88
C ASN A 865 -8.75 27.87 2.47
N GLN A 866 -8.92 28.01 3.80
CA GLN A 866 -10.23 27.82 4.43
C GLN A 866 -11.25 28.91 4.05
N VAL A 867 -10.79 30.15 3.87
CA VAL A 867 -11.63 31.25 3.38
C VAL A 867 -12.06 30.95 1.94
N GLU A 868 -11.12 30.61 1.06
CA GLU A 868 -11.38 30.28 -0.34
C GLU A 868 -12.37 29.12 -0.54
N LEU A 869 -12.37 28.13 0.36
CA LEU A 869 -13.33 27.02 0.33
C LEU A 869 -14.77 27.43 0.67
N ARG A 870 -14.99 28.58 1.34
CA ARG A 870 -16.30 28.98 1.88
C ARG A 870 -16.89 30.26 1.28
N ILE A 871 -16.10 31.05 0.54
CA ILE A 871 -16.57 32.32 -0.06
C ILE A 871 -17.84 32.14 -0.91
N VAL A 872 -17.89 31.10 -1.74
CA VAL A 872 -19.06 30.83 -2.60
C VAL A 872 -20.31 30.62 -1.74
N SER A 873 -20.19 29.86 -0.65
CA SER A 873 -21.28 29.64 0.31
C SER A 873 -21.77 30.95 0.94
N LEU A 874 -20.86 31.85 1.31
CA LEU A 874 -21.20 33.19 1.81
C LEU A 874 -21.99 33.99 0.76
N ILE A 875 -21.51 34.05 -0.48
CA ILE A 875 -22.18 34.80 -1.55
C ILE A 875 -23.58 34.24 -1.80
N VAL A 876 -23.71 32.92 -1.91
CA VAL A 876 -25.00 32.24 -2.09
C VAL A 876 -25.93 32.50 -0.89
N ALA A 877 -25.40 32.46 0.33
CA ALA A 877 -26.15 32.69 1.57
C ALA A 877 -26.71 34.12 1.65
N VAL A 878 -25.96 35.13 1.23
CA VAL A 878 -26.42 36.52 1.15
C VAL A 878 -27.42 36.69 -0.01
N GLN A 879 -27.09 36.19 -1.19
CA GLN A 879 -27.92 36.35 -2.39
C GLN A 879 -29.29 35.67 -2.26
N ARG A 880 -29.38 34.51 -1.60
CA ARG A 880 -30.66 33.84 -1.33
C ARG A 880 -31.58 34.64 -0.41
N ARG A 881 -31.02 35.30 0.61
CA ARG A 881 -31.79 36.05 1.61
C ARG A 881 -32.09 37.49 1.17
N CYS A 882 -31.19 38.07 0.37
CA CYS A 882 -31.30 39.43 -0.12
C CYS A 882 -30.80 39.54 -1.58
N PRO A 883 -31.63 39.12 -2.57
CA PRO A 883 -31.23 39.12 -3.98
C PRO A 883 -30.87 40.50 -4.55
N SER A 884 -31.29 41.58 -3.87
CA SER A 884 -30.96 42.96 -4.24
C SER A 884 -29.51 43.35 -3.97
N ILE A 885 -28.78 42.60 -3.12
CA ILE A 885 -27.37 42.85 -2.87
C ILE A 885 -26.57 42.15 -3.98
N LYS A 886 -25.94 42.94 -4.84
CA LYS A 886 -25.00 42.43 -5.84
C LYS A 886 -23.59 42.42 -5.25
N MET A 887 -22.94 41.26 -5.37
CA MET A 887 -21.61 41.01 -4.81
C MET A 887 -20.63 40.68 -5.94
N ARG A 888 -19.51 41.41 -5.97
CA ARG A 888 -18.39 41.15 -6.87
C ARG A 888 -17.18 40.71 -6.03
N PRO A 889 -16.95 39.40 -5.84
CA PRO A 889 -15.75 38.92 -5.16
C PRO A 889 -14.52 39.28 -5.98
N TRP A 890 -13.46 39.69 -5.30
CA TRP A 890 -12.16 39.93 -5.93
C TRP A 890 -11.28 38.70 -5.76
N SER A 891 -10.71 38.20 -6.85
CA SER A 891 -9.94 36.96 -6.85
C SER A 891 -8.47 37.13 -6.43
N VAL A 892 -8.12 38.23 -5.76
CA VAL A 892 -6.74 38.59 -5.43
C VAL A 892 -6.65 39.04 -3.97
N TRP A 893 -5.69 38.48 -3.25
CA TRP A 893 -5.34 38.87 -1.88
C TRP A 893 -4.52 40.16 -1.85
N MET A 894 -4.81 41.02 -0.89
CA MET A 894 -4.18 42.33 -0.68
C MET A 894 -3.51 42.42 0.69
N VAL A 895 -2.58 43.35 0.80
CA VAL A 895 -1.85 43.67 2.05
C VAL A 895 -1.94 45.17 2.32
N LYS A 896 -1.78 45.56 3.58
CA LYS A 896 -1.61 46.98 3.93
C LYS A 896 -0.19 47.41 3.55
N SER A 897 -0.02 48.65 3.10
CA SER A 897 1.29 49.16 2.66
C SER A 897 2.39 49.07 3.72
N ASP A 898 2.01 49.10 5.00
CA ASP A 898 2.94 49.25 6.13
C ASP A 898 3.10 47.97 6.97
N ASN A 899 2.41 46.88 6.61
CA ASN A 899 2.39 45.63 7.40
C ASN A 899 3.36 44.57 6.90
N ASP A 900 3.75 43.67 7.80
CA ASP A 900 4.42 42.42 7.46
C ASP A 900 3.50 41.56 6.58
N THR A 901 3.97 41.32 5.37
CA THR A 901 3.23 40.64 4.32
C THR A 901 3.34 39.12 4.36
N GLU A 902 4.17 38.58 5.27
CA GLU A 902 4.30 37.13 5.45
C GLU A 902 3.24 36.54 6.38
N THR A 903 2.55 37.38 7.16
CA THR A 903 1.70 36.93 8.28
C THR A 903 0.26 37.44 8.22
N SER A 904 -0.08 38.37 7.32
CA SER A 904 -1.44 38.89 7.15
C SER A 904 -1.85 39.04 5.67
N ALA A 905 -3.13 38.86 5.38
CA ALA A 905 -3.70 39.06 4.05
C ALA A 905 -5.17 39.52 4.13
N ASN A 906 -5.63 40.20 3.08
CA ASN A 906 -6.95 40.81 3.01
C ASN A 906 -7.64 40.41 1.71
N LEU A 907 -8.93 40.11 1.79
CA LEU A 907 -9.78 39.85 0.63
C LEU A 907 -10.98 40.79 0.63
N LEU A 908 -11.38 41.24 -0.55
CA LEU A 908 -12.50 42.16 -0.72
C LEU A 908 -13.60 41.56 -1.60
N ILE A 909 -14.84 41.87 -1.24
CA ILE A 909 -16.02 41.65 -2.09
C ILE A 909 -16.72 43.01 -2.26
N GLY A 910 -16.72 43.54 -3.48
CA GLY A 910 -17.40 44.78 -3.82
C GLY A 910 -18.92 44.63 -3.73
N LEU A 911 -19.59 45.64 -3.18
CA LEU A 911 -21.05 45.69 -3.09
C LEU A 911 -21.58 46.80 -4.00
N ASP A 912 -22.38 46.41 -4.99
CA ASP A 912 -23.06 47.36 -5.88
C ASP A 912 -24.41 47.78 -5.31
N LYS A 913 -24.64 49.09 -5.23
CA LYS A 913 -26.00 49.63 -5.10
C LYS A 913 -26.69 49.44 -6.43
N GLN A 914 -27.90 48.90 -6.44
CA GLN A 914 -28.62 48.79 -7.70
C GLN A 914 -28.82 50.19 -8.32
N SER A 915 -28.32 50.29 -9.55
CA SER A 915 -28.64 51.25 -10.60
C SER A 915 -30.16 51.45 -10.74
N ASP A 916 -30.56 52.71 -10.80
CA ASP A 916 -31.79 53.27 -11.38
C ASP A 916 -32.89 52.28 -11.77
N VAL A 917 -33.83 52.05 -10.84
CA VAL A 917 -35.24 51.86 -11.19
C VAL A 917 -35.99 53.00 -10.54
N THR A 918 -36.36 53.96 -11.37
CA THR A 918 -37.19 55.14 -11.11
C THR A 918 -38.57 54.71 -10.63
N LEU A 919 -38.74 54.48 -9.32
CA LEU A 919 -40.05 54.46 -8.66
C LEU A 919 -39.93 55.00 -7.23
N GLU A 920 -40.96 55.76 -6.86
CA GLU A 920 -41.08 56.79 -5.84
C GLU A 920 -40.52 56.50 -4.44
N VAL A 921 -40.11 57.57 -3.77
CA VAL A 921 -39.54 57.61 -2.42
C VAL A 921 -40.63 57.30 -1.39
N SER A 922 -40.50 56.18 -0.66
CA SER A 922 -41.32 55.88 0.52
C SER A 922 -40.49 55.23 1.62
N GLU A 923 -40.93 55.36 2.87
CA GLU A 923 -40.34 54.78 4.10
C GLU A 923 -40.00 53.28 3.98
N LYS A 924 -40.65 52.57 3.06
CA LYS A 924 -40.33 51.18 2.69
C LYS A 924 -38.86 51.02 2.27
N LYS A 925 -38.26 51.93 1.49
CA LYS A 925 -36.84 51.82 1.06
C LYS A 925 -35.86 51.83 2.25
N GLN A 926 -36.15 52.59 3.30
CA GLN A 926 -35.28 52.68 4.48
C GLN A 926 -35.38 51.43 5.36
N SER A 927 -36.60 50.88 5.50
CA SER A 927 -36.84 49.58 6.15
C SER A 927 -36.17 48.42 5.38
N TYR A 928 -36.31 48.36 4.06
CA TYR A 928 -35.63 47.37 3.22
C TYR A 928 -34.10 47.47 3.32
N LYS A 929 -33.53 48.68 3.29
CA LYS A 929 -32.09 48.89 3.47
C LYS A 929 -31.60 48.42 4.83
N LYS A 930 -32.35 48.70 5.91
CA LYS A 930 -32.03 48.23 7.27
C LYS A 930 -32.11 46.71 7.38
N LYS A 931 -33.13 46.08 6.77
CA LYS A 931 -33.27 44.62 6.72
C LYS A 931 -32.16 43.96 5.90
N ALA A 932 -31.77 44.56 4.77
CA ALA A 932 -30.69 44.07 3.92
C ALA A 932 -29.33 44.14 4.63
N LEU A 933 -29.03 45.24 5.32
CA LEU A 933 -27.82 45.39 6.14
C LEU A 933 -27.80 44.38 7.29
N ALA A 934 -28.88 44.23 8.05
CA ALA A 934 -28.96 43.24 9.12
C ALA A 934 -28.81 41.80 8.59
N THR A 935 -29.33 41.51 7.40
CA THR A 935 -29.17 40.20 6.75
C THR A 935 -27.71 39.95 6.35
N LEU A 936 -27.03 40.98 5.82
CA LEU A 936 -25.61 40.92 5.49
C LEU A 936 -24.78 40.71 6.75
N GLU A 937 -24.93 41.57 7.77
CA GLU A 937 -24.21 41.48 9.04
C GLU A 937 -24.37 40.10 9.70
N ASN A 938 -25.60 39.58 9.75
CA ASN A 938 -25.85 38.23 10.28
C ASN A 938 -25.12 37.14 9.48
N ALA A 939 -25.06 37.26 8.15
CA ALA A 939 -24.33 36.31 7.32
C ALA A 939 -22.81 36.41 7.53
N LEU A 940 -22.27 37.62 7.71
CA LEU A 940 -20.85 37.83 8.01
C LEU A 940 -20.47 37.24 9.38
N ILE A 941 -21.29 37.48 10.41
CA ILE A 941 -21.08 36.90 11.75
C ILE A 941 -21.11 35.38 11.70
N GLN A 942 -22.06 34.79 10.95
CA GLN A 942 -22.12 33.34 10.78
C GLN A 942 -20.87 32.80 10.08
N PHE A 943 -20.45 33.46 9.01
CA PHE A 943 -19.26 33.09 8.26
C PHE A 943 -17.98 33.20 9.10
N GLU A 944 -17.81 34.26 9.88
CA GLU A 944 -16.68 34.41 10.81
C GLU A 944 -16.68 33.31 11.88
N ALA A 945 -17.85 32.99 12.44
CA ALA A 945 -18.01 31.95 13.46
C ALA A 945 -17.73 30.52 12.94
N GLU A 946 -17.77 30.28 11.63
CA GLU A 946 -17.40 28.99 11.04
C GLU A 946 -15.90 28.68 11.21
N PHE A 947 -15.04 29.70 11.22
CA PHE A 947 -13.58 29.50 11.36
C PHE A 947 -13.22 29.07 12.78
N SER A 948 -13.84 29.66 13.80
CA SER A 948 -13.60 29.26 15.20
C SER A 948 -14.08 27.84 15.53
N ARG A 949 -14.89 27.24 14.65
CA ARG A 949 -15.40 25.86 14.78
C ARG A 949 -14.64 24.85 13.92
N TRP A 950 -13.67 25.31 13.14
CA TRP A 950 -12.86 24.44 12.31
C TRP A 950 -11.71 23.86 13.14
N ASP A 951 -11.61 22.53 13.21
CA ASP A 951 -10.61 21.81 14.01
C ASP A 951 -9.14 22.22 13.74
N GLY A 952 -8.86 22.77 12.55
CA GLY A 952 -7.53 23.28 12.20
C GLY A 952 -7.25 24.73 12.62
N TYR A 953 -8.18 25.39 13.33
CA TYR A 953 -8.04 26.77 13.79
C TYR A 953 -7.17 26.83 15.07
N GLU A 954 -5.89 27.15 14.89
CA GLU A 954 -4.89 27.16 15.97
C GLU A 954 -4.80 28.55 16.63
N SER A 955 -4.37 28.64 17.90
CA SER A 955 -4.14 29.95 18.51
C SER A 955 -3.02 30.72 17.81
N GLY A 956 -3.25 32.02 17.60
CA GLY A 956 -2.40 32.86 16.75
C GLY A 956 -2.98 33.06 15.36
N MET A 957 -3.98 32.25 14.97
CA MET A 957 -4.84 32.53 13.82
C MET A 957 -5.95 33.52 14.19
N TRP A 958 -6.22 34.43 13.26
CA TRP A 958 -7.31 35.39 13.35
C TRP A 958 -7.96 35.60 11.99
N VAL A 959 -9.29 35.60 11.97
CA VAL A 959 -10.12 35.96 10.81
C VAL A 959 -11.09 37.03 11.27
N GLY A 960 -11.10 38.18 10.60
CA GLY A 960 -12.07 39.25 10.83
C GLY A 960 -12.89 39.49 9.58
N VAL A 961 -14.21 39.59 9.73
CA VAL A 961 -15.12 39.79 8.59
C VAL A 961 -16.03 40.97 8.87
N SER A 962 -16.00 41.99 8.01
CA SER A 962 -16.77 43.21 8.24
C SER A 962 -17.31 43.86 6.97
N HIS A 963 -18.38 44.64 7.11
CA HIS A 963 -18.86 45.55 6.06
C HIS A 963 -18.20 46.91 6.26
N VAL A 964 -17.43 47.37 5.27
CA VAL A 964 -16.61 48.58 5.36
C VAL A 964 -16.90 49.55 4.22
N SER A 965 -16.61 50.83 4.46
CA SER A 965 -16.61 51.85 3.41
C SER A 965 -15.31 51.81 2.62
N LYS A 966 -15.32 52.34 1.39
CA LYS A 966 -14.11 52.50 0.56
C LYS A 966 -12.94 53.16 1.31
N ASN A 967 -13.21 54.16 2.14
CA ASN A 967 -12.15 54.94 2.81
C ASN A 967 -11.39 54.11 3.86
N THR A 968 -12.03 53.08 4.42
CA THR A 968 -11.46 52.23 5.48
C THR A 968 -10.37 51.29 4.97
N ILE A 969 -10.32 51.07 3.65
CA ILE A 969 -9.45 50.10 2.97
C ILE A 969 -8.60 50.75 1.87
N ALA A 970 -8.46 52.07 1.91
CA ALA A 970 -7.81 52.85 0.85
C ALA A 970 -6.29 52.64 0.77
N ASP A 971 -5.68 52.13 1.83
CA ASP A 971 -4.27 51.79 1.99
C ASP A 971 -3.92 50.36 1.54
N LEU A 972 -4.93 49.55 1.17
CA LEU A 972 -4.70 48.20 0.66
C LEU A 972 -4.11 48.23 -0.75
N ILE A 973 -3.03 47.48 -0.92
CA ILE A 973 -2.38 47.25 -2.21
C ILE A 973 -2.39 45.76 -2.56
N ILE A 974 -2.29 45.46 -3.85
CA ILE A 974 -2.10 44.08 -4.32
C ILE A 974 -0.74 43.61 -3.81
N ALA A 975 -0.70 42.42 -3.20
CA ALA A 975 0.52 41.88 -2.62
C ALA A 975 1.59 41.57 -3.69
N PRO A 976 2.80 42.17 -3.65
CA PRO A 976 3.78 42.13 -4.76
C PRO A 976 4.37 40.74 -5.07
N TYR A 977 4.35 39.81 -4.11
CA TYR A 977 4.93 38.46 -4.20
C TYR A 977 3.89 37.35 -4.09
N LEU A 978 2.61 37.71 -4.02
CA LEU A 978 1.47 36.78 -4.08
C LEU A 978 0.80 36.82 -5.45
N GLU A 979 1.58 37.13 -6.48
CA GLU A 979 1.20 36.90 -7.87
C GLU A 979 0.94 35.40 -8.08
N PHE A 980 -0.36 35.06 -8.04
CA PHE A 980 -0.97 33.97 -8.80
C PHE A 980 -0.44 32.55 -8.50
N GLU A 981 -0.51 32.10 -7.25
CA GLU A 981 -0.61 30.65 -6.96
C GLU A 981 -2.02 30.19 -7.36
N GLU A 982 -2.11 29.56 -8.55
CA GLU A 982 -3.28 28.77 -8.97
C GLU A 982 -3.32 27.52 -8.08
N PHE A 983 -4.21 27.50 -7.10
CA PHE A 983 -4.68 26.24 -6.52
C PHE A 983 -5.98 25.88 -7.26
N GLU A 984 -5.88 25.19 -8.39
CA GLU A 984 -7.03 24.54 -9.01
C GLU A 984 -7.31 23.23 -8.25
N ILE A 985 -8.35 23.20 -7.41
CA ILE A 985 -8.87 21.91 -6.93
C ILE A 985 -9.42 21.20 -8.18
N PRO A 986 -9.06 19.93 -8.45
CA PRO A 986 -9.59 19.21 -9.59
C PRO A 986 -11.11 19.30 -9.61
N THR A 987 -11.68 19.86 -10.68
CA THR A 987 -13.13 19.86 -10.91
C THR A 987 -13.58 18.45 -11.28
N ASN A 988 -13.43 17.48 -10.37
CA ASN A 988 -14.01 16.15 -10.51
C ASN A 988 -15.46 16.16 -10.04
N LEU A 989 -16.32 15.68 -10.91
CA LEU A 989 -17.76 15.86 -10.91
C LEU A 989 -18.51 14.73 -10.23
N GLY A 990 -19.60 15.11 -9.54
CA GLY A 990 -20.55 14.24 -8.83
C GLY A 990 -20.03 13.86 -7.43
N ASN A 991 -20.71 14.08 -6.30
CA ASN A 991 -22.15 14.20 -6.06
C ASN A 991 -22.41 15.08 -4.83
N SER A 992 -23.52 15.81 -4.86
CA SER A 992 -24.31 16.16 -3.67
C SER A 992 -25.78 16.01 -4.04
N GLN A 993 -26.27 14.76 -3.98
CA GLN A 993 -27.67 14.41 -3.77
C GLN A 993 -27.71 12.96 -3.27
N THR A 994 -27.76 12.77 -1.95
CA THR A 994 -28.53 11.70 -1.31
C THR A 994 -29.04 12.21 0.02
N HIS A 995 -30.30 11.87 0.27
CA HIS A 995 -31.14 12.30 1.38
C HIS A 995 -30.64 11.83 2.76
N ASP A 996 -31.07 12.61 3.76
CA ASP A 996 -30.97 12.37 5.19
C ASP A 996 -31.17 10.90 5.63
N SER A 997 -30.19 10.37 6.36
CA SER A 997 -30.47 9.50 7.50
C SER A 997 -29.42 9.73 8.57
N ALA A 998 -29.89 10.11 9.75
CA ALA A 998 -29.10 10.55 10.90
C ALA A 998 -28.17 9.45 11.44
N THR A 999 -26.93 9.84 11.76
CA THR A 999 -26.11 9.20 12.79
C THR A 999 -25.47 10.28 13.67
N ARG A 1000 -25.70 10.13 14.97
CA ARG A 1000 -25.33 11.06 16.05
C ARG A 1000 -23.81 11.11 16.24
N GLU A 1001 -23.30 12.34 16.29
CA GLU A 1001 -21.95 12.70 16.70
C GLU A 1001 -21.71 12.38 18.20
N ILE A 1002 -20.56 11.76 18.51
CA ILE A 1002 -19.93 11.84 19.83
C ILE A 1002 -18.67 12.69 19.67
N ARG A 1003 -18.69 13.84 20.33
CA ARG A 1003 -17.62 14.84 20.40
C ARG A 1003 -16.58 14.44 21.44
N PHE A 1004 -15.31 14.71 21.13
CA PHE A 1004 -14.33 15.13 22.12
C PHE A 1004 -13.71 16.46 21.69
N PRO A 1005 -13.41 17.38 22.63
CA PRO A 1005 -13.15 18.78 22.32
C PRO A 1005 -11.67 19.04 22.05
N ASP A 1006 -11.45 19.98 21.12
CA ASP A 1006 -10.17 20.51 20.71
C ASP A 1006 -9.52 21.47 21.71
N SER A 1007 -8.18 21.45 21.63
CA SER A 1007 -7.21 22.54 21.62
C SER A 1007 -7.22 23.66 22.69
N GLU A 1008 -6.02 24.02 23.16
CA GLU A 1008 -5.45 25.35 22.89
C GLU A 1008 -3.98 25.52 23.37
N ASN A 1009 -3.27 26.38 22.63
CA ASN A 1009 -1.93 26.95 22.82
C ASN A 1009 -1.81 27.77 24.14
N ARG A 1010 -0.63 28.18 24.66
CA ARG A 1010 0.21 29.29 24.15
C ARG A 1010 1.63 29.36 24.79
N THR A 1011 2.60 29.60 23.90
CA THR A 1011 3.83 30.42 23.98
C THR A 1011 4.77 30.41 25.21
N VAL A 1012 5.95 29.84 24.96
CA VAL A 1012 7.34 30.32 25.15
C VAL A 1012 7.65 31.24 26.35
N GLU A 1013 7.80 30.61 27.51
CA GLU A 1013 9.00 30.75 28.33
C GLU A 1013 9.66 29.35 28.32
N THR A 1014 10.92 29.20 28.68
CA THR A 1014 11.65 27.91 28.67
C THR A 1014 10.87 26.76 29.36
N LYS A 1015 10.00 26.03 28.65
CA LYS A 1015 8.94 25.22 29.28
C LYS A 1015 9.12 23.71 29.03
N LYS A 1016 9.52 23.05 30.13
CA LYS A 1016 9.43 21.61 30.39
C LYS A 1016 8.10 21.03 29.89
N GLY A 1017 8.14 19.87 29.22
CA GLY A 1017 6.99 19.17 28.65
C GLY A 1017 5.80 19.03 29.61
N LYS A 1018 4.59 18.95 29.06
CA LYS A 1018 3.33 18.82 29.81
C LYS A 1018 3.32 17.47 30.52
N LEU A 1019 3.31 17.49 31.86
CA LEU A 1019 3.25 16.31 32.72
C LEU A 1019 1.92 15.57 32.49
N ARG A 1020 1.94 14.25 32.22
CA ARG A 1020 0.72 13.42 32.16
C ARG A 1020 -0.10 13.58 33.44
N SER A 1021 -1.43 13.46 33.38
CA SER A 1021 -2.24 13.63 34.60
C SER A 1021 -1.99 12.47 35.59
N SER A 1022 -2.24 12.70 36.88
CA SER A 1022 -2.15 11.62 37.88
C SER A 1022 -3.12 10.47 37.58
N GLU A 1023 -4.24 10.75 36.90
CA GLU A 1023 -5.18 9.74 36.43
C GLU A 1023 -4.61 8.91 35.27
N ASP A 1024 -3.93 9.52 34.31
CA ASP A 1024 -3.29 8.80 33.20
C ASP A 1024 -2.16 7.90 33.69
N VAL A 1025 -1.38 8.38 34.67
CA VAL A 1025 -0.30 7.59 35.29
C VAL A 1025 -0.86 6.43 36.08
N PHE A 1026 -1.93 6.66 36.85
CA PHE A 1026 -2.64 5.60 37.55
C PHE A 1026 -3.19 4.56 36.57
N ASN A 1027 -3.92 4.97 35.54
CA ASN A 1027 -4.48 4.07 34.55
C ASN A 1027 -3.39 3.31 33.77
N ARG A 1028 -2.23 3.91 33.53
CA ARG A 1028 -1.12 3.21 32.90
C ARG A 1028 -0.57 2.10 33.80
N ILE A 1029 -0.27 2.40 35.06
CA ILE A 1029 0.19 1.39 36.03
C ILE A 1029 -0.89 0.33 36.26
N LEU A 1030 -2.17 0.72 36.21
CA LEU A 1030 -3.29 -0.21 36.31
C LEU A 1030 -3.33 -1.14 35.10
N TRP A 1031 -3.41 -0.66 33.87
CA TRP A 1031 -3.72 -1.52 32.72
C TRP A 1031 -2.51 -2.16 32.03
N ASP A 1032 -1.29 -1.66 32.27
CA ASP A 1032 -0.08 -2.18 31.64
C ASP A 1032 0.56 -3.29 32.48
N SER A 1033 0.56 -4.51 31.95
CA SER A 1033 1.09 -5.71 32.61
C SER A 1033 2.61 -5.70 32.83
N SER A 1034 3.34 -4.71 32.28
CA SER A 1034 4.78 -4.51 32.53
C SER A 1034 5.08 -3.82 33.87
N PHE A 1035 4.09 -3.24 34.54
CA PHE A 1035 4.25 -2.68 35.89
C PHE A 1035 3.71 -3.64 36.96
N GLU A 1036 4.52 -3.86 38.00
CA GLU A 1036 4.12 -4.65 39.16
C GLU A 1036 3.48 -3.71 40.20
N ARG A 1037 2.15 -3.60 40.16
CA ARG A 1037 1.35 -2.62 40.94
C ARG A 1037 1.62 -2.61 42.44
N GLU A 1038 2.00 -3.76 43.00
CA GLU A 1038 2.30 -3.96 44.42
C GLU A 1038 3.51 -3.15 44.91
N PHE A 1039 4.39 -2.71 44.00
CA PHE A 1039 5.55 -1.89 44.33
C PHE A 1039 5.31 -0.40 44.18
N PHE A 1040 4.08 0.06 43.96
CA PHE A 1040 3.78 1.49 43.78
C PHE A 1040 3.10 2.09 45.00
N VAL A 1041 3.52 3.32 45.34
CA VAL A 1041 2.92 4.17 46.38
C VAL A 1041 2.52 5.51 45.80
N ILE A 1042 1.35 5.99 46.19
CA ILE A 1042 0.74 7.24 45.72
C ILE A 1042 0.77 8.25 46.86
N GLY A 1043 1.44 9.38 46.65
CA GLY A 1043 1.38 10.52 47.55
C GLY A 1043 0.21 11.42 47.21
N TYR A 1044 -0.71 11.65 48.14
CA TYR A 1044 -1.85 12.55 47.98
C TYR A 1044 -2.04 13.54 49.15
N MET A 1045 -2.58 14.72 48.86
CA MET A 1045 -2.81 15.77 49.85
C MET A 1045 -4.17 15.56 50.54
N ASP A 1046 -4.14 15.19 51.81
CA ASP A 1046 -5.32 15.08 52.67
C ASP A 1046 -5.79 16.45 53.20
N ARG A 1047 -7.09 16.60 53.49
CA ARG A 1047 -7.68 17.89 53.89
C ARG A 1047 -7.29 18.31 55.31
N PHE A 1048 -6.95 17.35 56.18
CA PHE A 1048 -6.74 17.60 57.61
C PHE A 1048 -5.32 17.26 58.05
N THR A 1049 -4.70 16.27 57.42
CA THR A 1049 -3.41 15.71 57.85
C THR A 1049 -2.24 16.03 56.92
N GLY A 1050 -2.47 16.78 55.85
CA GLY A 1050 -1.42 17.20 54.90
C GLY A 1050 -1.02 16.08 53.94
N MET A 1051 0.27 16.01 53.59
CA MET A 1051 0.77 15.06 52.59
C MET A 1051 0.77 13.63 53.16
N GLN A 1052 -0.03 12.74 52.58
CA GLN A 1052 -0.15 11.34 52.98
C GLN A 1052 0.26 10.41 51.83
N GLU A 1053 0.67 9.19 52.17
CA GLU A 1053 1.01 8.13 51.21
C GLU A 1053 0.10 6.92 51.42
N ILE A 1054 -0.31 6.32 50.31
CA ILE A 1054 -1.14 5.12 50.30
C ILE A 1054 -0.62 4.16 49.23
N SER A 1055 -0.72 2.85 49.47
CA SER A 1055 -0.34 1.87 48.46
C SER A 1055 -1.23 2.00 47.21
N PHE A 1056 -0.68 1.68 46.05
CA PHE A 1056 -1.44 1.77 44.79
C PHE A 1056 -2.72 0.92 44.80
N ASN A 1057 -2.64 -0.31 45.35
CA ASN A 1057 -3.78 -1.22 45.45
C ASN A 1057 -4.85 -0.71 46.41
N GLU A 1058 -4.46 -0.14 47.55
CA GLU A 1058 -5.42 0.40 48.52
C GLU A 1058 -6.11 1.68 47.99
N PHE A 1059 -5.39 2.53 47.24
CA PHE A 1059 -6.00 3.65 46.53
C PHE A 1059 -7.01 3.20 45.47
N ALA A 1060 -6.73 2.10 44.75
CA ALA A 1060 -7.66 1.52 43.78
C ALA A 1060 -8.95 1.02 44.46
N ILE A 1061 -8.83 0.31 45.59
CA ILE A 1061 -9.97 -0.20 46.36
C ILE A 1061 -10.82 0.94 46.94
N LYS A 1062 -10.20 1.95 47.58
CA LYS A 1062 -10.92 3.12 48.13
C LYS A 1062 -11.63 3.96 47.06
N ARG A 1063 -11.31 3.77 45.76
CA ARG A 1063 -11.97 4.45 44.64
C ARG A 1063 -13.22 3.70 44.15
N GLU A 1064 -13.22 2.37 44.18
CA GLU A 1064 -14.37 1.55 43.77
C GLU A 1064 -15.54 1.66 44.75
N ASP A 1065 -15.24 1.91 46.03
CA ASP A 1065 -16.24 2.09 47.08
C ASP A 1065 -16.77 3.55 47.09
N GLN A 1066 -17.66 3.89 46.14
CA GLN A 1066 -18.21 5.25 45.98
C GLN A 1066 -19.14 5.71 47.13
N GLN A 1067 -19.32 4.91 48.19
CA GLN A 1067 -20.20 5.21 49.33
C GLN A 1067 -19.46 5.59 50.63
N GLY A 1068 -18.12 5.58 50.65
CA GLY A 1068 -17.32 5.94 51.84
C GLY A 1068 -16.94 7.43 51.91
N GLU A 1069 -16.88 7.99 53.14
CA GLU A 1069 -16.52 9.40 53.41
C GLU A 1069 -15.02 9.75 53.11
N GLU A 1070 -14.19 8.79 52.71
CA GLU A 1070 -12.74 8.96 52.46
C GLU A 1070 -12.34 8.83 50.97
N TRP A 1071 -13.15 9.33 50.03
CA TRP A 1071 -12.77 9.30 48.62
C TRP A 1071 -11.66 10.33 48.28
N ILE A 1072 -10.53 9.87 47.73
CA ILE A 1072 -9.38 10.71 47.36
C ILE A 1072 -9.41 11.03 45.85
N PRO A 1073 -9.78 12.25 45.44
CA PRO A 1073 -9.78 12.63 44.02
C PRO A 1073 -8.36 12.79 43.44
N PHE A 1074 -8.17 12.47 42.15
CA PHE A 1074 -6.86 12.56 41.47
C PHE A 1074 -6.20 13.93 41.48
N HIS A 1075 -6.99 15.01 41.54
CA HIS A 1075 -6.43 16.36 41.67
C HIS A 1075 -5.71 16.57 43.01
N ARG A 1076 -5.82 15.65 43.97
CA ARG A 1076 -5.05 15.64 45.23
C ARG A 1076 -3.84 14.73 45.20
N VAL A 1077 -3.66 13.92 44.16
CA VAL A 1077 -2.44 13.15 43.98
C VAL A 1077 -1.30 14.08 43.54
N TRP A 1078 -0.16 13.95 44.20
CA TRP A 1078 1.05 14.77 43.98
C TRP A 1078 2.19 13.96 43.38
N TYR A 1079 2.37 12.69 43.74
CA TYR A 1079 3.44 11.88 43.17
C TYR A 1079 3.14 10.37 43.18
N PHE A 1080 3.85 9.63 42.32
CA PHE A 1080 3.96 8.18 42.35
C PHE A 1080 5.40 7.79 42.64
N LYS A 1081 5.59 6.82 43.52
CA LYS A 1081 6.89 6.21 43.85
C LYS A 1081 6.85 4.73 43.53
N GLU A 1082 7.96 4.21 43.01
CA GLU A 1082 8.19 2.77 42.87
C GLU A 1082 9.18 2.30 43.96
N LEU A 1083 8.84 1.20 44.63
CA LEU A 1083 9.54 0.61 45.76
C LEU A 1083 10.17 -0.74 45.37
N LYS A 1084 11.00 -0.78 44.32
CA LYS A 1084 11.69 -2.01 43.89
C LYS A 1084 13.12 -2.11 44.46
N LYS A 1085 13.50 -3.32 44.90
CA LYS A 1085 14.88 -3.67 45.34
C LYS A 1085 15.47 -2.77 46.45
N GLY A 1086 14.63 -2.34 47.40
CA GLY A 1086 15.08 -1.56 48.56
C GLY A 1086 15.47 -0.11 48.25
N ARG A 1087 15.05 0.44 47.10
CA ARG A 1087 15.22 1.87 46.76
C ARG A 1087 13.87 2.48 46.44
N GLU A 1088 13.61 3.66 47.01
CA GLU A 1088 12.43 4.46 46.69
C GLU A 1088 12.77 5.41 45.54
N VAL A 1089 12.10 5.25 44.40
CA VAL A 1089 12.31 6.10 43.23
C VAL A 1089 11.02 6.85 42.92
N LEU A 1090 11.10 8.18 42.90
CA LEU A 1090 10.01 9.05 42.46
C LEU A 1090 9.90 8.93 40.94
N VAL A 1091 8.83 8.30 40.45
CA VAL A 1091 8.67 7.99 39.02
C VAL A 1091 7.72 8.96 38.32
N TRP A 1092 6.88 9.64 39.08
CA TRP A 1092 6.09 10.75 38.59
C TRP A 1092 5.86 11.74 39.74
N ASP A 1093 6.10 13.03 39.52
CA ASP A 1093 5.87 14.06 40.54
C ASP A 1093 5.37 15.38 39.94
N ARG A 1094 4.25 15.82 40.50
CA ARG A 1094 3.52 17.01 40.10
C ARG A 1094 4.25 18.29 40.44
N LYS A 1095 5.01 18.32 41.55
CA LYS A 1095 5.73 19.54 41.97
C LYS A 1095 6.96 19.78 41.10
N SER A 1096 7.76 18.75 40.85
CA SER A 1096 8.99 18.85 40.06
C SER A 1096 8.78 18.71 38.54
N LYS A 1097 7.56 18.35 38.11
CA LYS A 1097 7.20 17.97 36.73
C LYS A 1097 8.05 16.81 36.21
N LEU A 1098 8.29 15.82 37.08
CA LEU A 1098 9.01 14.59 36.76
C LEU A 1098 8.04 13.55 36.20
N ASP A 1099 8.38 12.94 35.06
CA ASP A 1099 7.63 11.83 34.47
C ASP A 1099 8.60 10.80 33.87
N LEU A 1100 8.95 9.79 34.66
CA LEU A 1100 9.84 8.70 34.28
C LEU A 1100 9.07 7.47 33.79
N ILE A 1101 7.74 7.52 33.77
CA ILE A 1101 6.86 6.46 33.28
C ILE A 1101 6.94 6.36 31.72
N LEU A 1102 7.91 7.02 31.05
CA LEU A 1102 8.06 7.08 29.56
C LEU A 1102 9.47 6.74 29.02
N HIS A 1103 10.48 6.53 29.87
CA HIS A 1103 11.85 6.29 29.38
C HIS A 1103 12.61 5.25 30.23
N HIS A 1104 12.59 3.99 29.79
CA HIS A 1104 13.69 3.07 30.12
C HIS A 1104 14.76 3.21 29.02
N ILE A 1105 15.81 3.98 29.31
CA ILE A 1105 17.03 4.08 28.49
C ILE A 1105 17.87 2.83 28.77
N THR A 1106 18.25 2.09 27.73
CA THR A 1106 19.31 1.06 27.79
C THR A 1106 20.67 1.71 27.52
N GLU A 1107 21.64 1.53 28.41
CA GLU A 1107 23.03 1.99 28.22
C GLU A 1107 23.67 1.30 27.00
N PHE A 1108 24.39 2.06 26.16
CA PHE A 1108 25.10 1.56 24.99
C PHE A 1108 26.37 0.80 25.40
N THR A 1109 26.63 -0.34 24.77
CA THR A 1109 27.82 -1.18 25.04
C THR A 1109 29.01 -0.77 24.16
N ASP A 1110 30.24 -1.10 24.56
CA ASP A 1110 31.46 -0.85 23.77
C ASP A 1110 31.41 -1.47 22.36
N ALA A 1111 30.58 -2.50 22.16
CA ALA A 1111 30.34 -3.14 20.86
C ALA A 1111 29.51 -2.24 19.91
N ASP A 1112 28.58 -1.45 20.45
CA ASP A 1112 27.73 -0.54 19.67
C ASP A 1112 28.55 0.64 19.12
N GLN A 1113 29.59 1.06 19.85
CA GLN A 1113 30.52 2.11 19.41
C GLN A 1113 31.49 1.62 18.33
N ILE A 1114 31.91 0.35 18.39
CA ILE A 1114 32.75 -0.28 17.36
C ILE A 1114 31.96 -0.48 16.05
N LEU A 1115 30.67 -0.83 16.15
CA LEU A 1115 29.80 -0.97 14.99
C LEU A 1115 29.57 0.38 14.29
N ALA A 1116 29.37 1.45 15.05
CA ALA A 1116 29.26 2.81 14.54
C ALA A 1116 30.56 3.27 13.82
N LEU A 1117 31.73 2.97 14.37
CA LEU A 1117 33.02 3.26 13.70
C LEU A 1117 33.17 2.48 12.39
N SER A 1118 32.73 1.23 12.36
CA SER A 1118 32.75 0.38 11.16
C SER A 1118 31.85 0.93 10.04
N CYS A 1119 30.66 1.44 10.40
CA CYS A 1119 29.71 2.01 9.46
C CYS A 1119 30.22 3.34 8.87
N VAL A 1120 30.84 4.20 9.69
CA VAL A 1120 31.46 5.46 9.22
C VAL A 1120 32.64 5.19 8.29
N MET A 1121 33.45 4.17 8.55
CA MET A 1121 34.57 3.78 7.66
C MET A 1121 34.08 3.18 6.34
N ARG A 1122 33.00 2.39 6.35
CA ARG A 1122 32.37 1.88 5.11
C ARG A 1122 31.79 3.01 4.27
N TYR A 1123 31.10 3.96 4.90
CA TYR A 1123 30.54 5.13 4.21
C TYR A 1123 31.64 5.98 3.56
N PHE A 1124 32.77 6.20 4.25
CA PHE A 1124 33.90 6.94 3.68
C PHE A 1124 34.58 6.19 2.53
N ASN A 1125 34.76 4.87 2.63
CA ASN A 1125 35.35 4.05 1.56
C ASN A 1125 34.43 4.00 0.32
N GLN A 1126 33.10 3.99 0.53
CA GLN A 1126 32.09 3.93 -0.53
C GLN A 1126 31.90 5.29 -1.24
N LYS A 1127 32.03 6.41 -0.51
CA LYS A 1127 31.81 7.76 -1.06
C LYS A 1127 33.02 8.36 -1.77
N TYR A 1128 34.25 8.00 -1.38
CA TYR A 1128 35.48 8.63 -1.90
C TYR A 1128 36.46 7.66 -2.59
N GLY A 1129 36.10 6.38 -2.75
CA GLY A 1129 36.81 5.44 -3.63
C GLY A 1129 38.25 5.09 -3.21
N ARG A 1130 38.60 5.18 -1.93
CA ARG A 1130 39.89 4.71 -1.40
C ARG A 1130 39.69 3.76 -0.22
N VAL A 1131 40.51 2.72 -0.15
CA VAL A 1131 40.50 1.74 0.95
C VAL A 1131 41.29 2.31 2.13
N LEU A 1132 40.61 2.75 3.19
CA LEU A 1132 41.22 2.86 4.51
C LEU A 1132 41.25 1.46 5.15
N THR A 1133 42.42 0.84 5.25
CA THR A 1133 42.63 -0.34 6.11
C THR A 1133 43.27 0.08 7.42
N ALA A 1134 42.53 -0.04 8.53
CA ALA A 1134 43.13 -0.10 9.86
C ALA A 1134 43.20 -1.57 10.28
N SER A 1135 44.42 -2.14 10.30
CA SER A 1135 44.67 -3.40 10.99
C SER A 1135 44.58 -3.13 12.49
N VAL A 1136 43.44 -3.43 13.11
CA VAL A 1136 43.37 -3.60 14.56
C VAL A 1136 43.23 -5.09 14.82
N HIS A 1137 44.30 -5.72 15.27
CA HIS A 1137 44.26 -7.09 15.77
C HIS A 1137 43.27 -7.15 16.93
N ALA A 1138 42.18 -7.88 16.75
CA ALA A 1138 41.06 -7.97 17.68
C ALA A 1138 41.40 -8.67 19.02
N SER A 1139 42.67 -9.02 19.28
CA SER A 1139 43.07 -9.79 20.47
C SER A 1139 43.58 -8.96 21.66
N THR A 1140 43.65 -7.62 21.59
CA THR A 1140 44.20 -6.82 22.73
C THR A 1140 43.42 -5.57 23.15
N ALA A 1141 42.26 -5.27 22.55
CA ALA A 1141 41.53 -4.02 22.82
C ALA A 1141 40.37 -4.11 23.83
N LEU A 1142 40.20 -5.22 24.56
CA LEU A 1142 39.07 -5.38 25.48
C LEU A 1142 39.26 -4.77 26.88
N ASN A 1143 40.35 -4.03 27.14
CA ASN A 1143 40.61 -3.46 28.48
C ASN A 1143 41.23 -2.04 28.49
N PHE A 1144 41.03 -1.22 27.44
CA PHE A 1144 41.55 0.16 27.44
C PHE A 1144 40.49 1.21 27.09
N PRO A 1145 40.44 2.36 27.80
CA PRO A 1145 39.55 3.48 27.45
C PRO A 1145 39.88 4.04 26.05
N ILE A 1146 38.86 4.34 25.24
CA ILE A 1146 38.98 4.90 23.88
C ILE A 1146 39.84 6.18 23.82
N SER A 1147 39.91 6.96 24.89
CA SER A 1147 40.78 8.14 25.02
C SER A 1147 42.29 7.82 24.87
N LYS A 1148 42.68 6.55 25.04
CA LYS A 1148 44.06 6.07 24.85
C LYS A 1148 44.30 5.36 23.50
N VAL A 1149 43.24 5.07 22.74
CA VAL A 1149 43.30 4.37 21.43
C VAL A 1149 43.52 5.35 20.28
N TRP A 1150 43.02 6.59 20.40
CA TRP A 1150 43.13 7.62 19.38
C TRP A 1150 44.57 7.98 18.94
N PRO A 1151 45.58 8.11 19.83
CA PRO A 1151 46.96 8.39 19.43
C PRO A 1151 47.65 7.26 18.64
N VAL A 1152 47.12 6.03 18.73
CA VAL A 1152 47.63 4.86 17.99
C VAL A 1152 47.08 4.84 16.56
N PHE A 1153 45.87 5.35 16.35
CA PHE A 1153 45.25 5.51 15.03
C PHE A 1153 45.92 6.63 14.20
N GLU A 1154 46.28 7.74 14.84
CA GLU A 1154 46.92 8.90 14.19
C GLU A 1154 48.32 8.56 13.63
N LYS A 1155 49.00 7.56 14.21
CA LYS A 1155 50.35 7.12 13.79
C LYS A 1155 50.38 6.13 12.60
N ASN A 1156 49.25 5.51 12.25
CA ASN A 1156 49.21 4.37 11.29
C ASN A 1156 48.51 4.70 9.95
N ILE A 1157 48.15 5.95 9.70
CA ILE A 1157 47.62 6.39 8.40
C ILE A 1157 48.81 6.62 7.45
N THR A 1158 49.03 5.71 6.49
CA THR A 1158 49.99 5.92 5.39
C THR A 1158 49.26 6.05 4.06
N PRO A 1159 49.64 7.01 3.18
CA PRO A 1159 49.01 7.16 1.87
C PRO A 1159 49.53 6.08 0.91
N VAL A 1160 48.62 5.31 0.31
CA VAL A 1160 48.98 4.37 -0.77
C VAL A 1160 49.30 5.18 -2.03
N THR A 1161 50.60 5.31 -2.33
CA THR A 1161 51.12 5.84 -3.59
C THR A 1161 51.55 4.68 -4.49
N SER A 1162 50.65 4.18 -5.35
CA SER A 1162 50.92 3.61 -6.71
C SER A 1162 49.85 2.59 -7.12
N ILE A 1163 49.30 2.78 -8.34
CA ILE A 1163 48.66 1.72 -9.14
C ILE A 1163 49.35 1.78 -10.52
N PRO A 1164 49.81 0.66 -11.10
CA PRO A 1164 50.42 0.66 -12.43
C PRO A 1164 49.36 0.78 -13.54
N LEU A 1165 49.72 1.55 -14.56
CA LEU A 1165 49.02 1.68 -15.84
C LEU A 1165 48.94 0.35 -16.60
N ALA A 1166 47.75 -0.02 -17.06
CA ALA A 1166 47.56 -0.76 -18.32
C ALA A 1166 46.10 -0.68 -18.74
N LEU A 1167 45.78 0.27 -19.63
CA LEU A 1167 44.73 0.18 -20.67
C LEU A 1167 44.78 1.49 -21.47
N GLU A 1168 45.70 1.54 -22.44
CA GLU A 1168 45.55 2.37 -23.63
C GLU A 1168 44.75 1.57 -24.66
N ALA A 1169 43.68 2.15 -25.21
CA ALA A 1169 43.57 2.43 -26.64
C ALA A 1169 42.20 3.04 -27.04
N GLN A 1170 42.33 4.15 -27.77
CA GLN A 1170 41.41 4.76 -28.75
C GLN A 1170 40.36 5.83 -28.34
N GLU A 1171 40.81 7.07 -28.63
CA GLU A 1171 40.10 8.17 -29.32
C GLU A 1171 39.49 9.35 -28.54
N ARG A 1172 40.40 10.28 -28.17
CA ARG A 1172 40.44 11.73 -28.49
C ARG A 1172 39.12 12.46 -28.85
N ASN A 1173 38.70 13.42 -28.01
CA ASN A 1173 38.79 14.89 -28.29
C ASN A 1173 38.00 15.75 -27.27
N SER A 1174 38.72 16.60 -26.53
CA SER A 1174 38.48 18.06 -26.37
C SER A 1174 39.05 18.59 -25.04
N VAL A 1175 39.70 19.75 -25.14
CA VAL A 1175 40.80 20.21 -24.26
C VAL A 1175 40.35 21.27 -23.23
N PHE A 1176 39.07 21.37 -22.88
CA PHE A 1176 38.59 22.45 -21.99
C PHE A 1176 38.55 22.14 -20.48
N ALA A 1177 39.03 20.98 -20.02
CA ALA A 1177 38.83 20.54 -18.62
C ALA A 1177 40.07 20.58 -17.69
N ARG A 1178 41.20 21.18 -18.08
CA ARG A 1178 42.46 21.01 -17.32
C ARG A 1178 42.90 22.15 -16.39
N VAL A 1179 42.17 23.26 -16.30
CA VAL A 1179 42.52 24.36 -15.36
C VAL A 1179 41.52 24.52 -14.18
N SER A 1180 40.31 23.95 -14.27
CA SER A 1180 39.33 24.01 -13.15
C SER A 1180 39.57 22.95 -12.06
N CYS A 1181 40.21 21.81 -12.39
CA CYS A 1181 40.38 20.71 -11.44
C CYS A 1181 41.44 20.96 -10.35
N LEU A 1182 42.46 21.79 -10.61
CA LEU A 1182 43.55 22.00 -9.64
C LEU A 1182 43.18 22.94 -8.49
N ASN A 1183 42.31 23.93 -8.72
CA ASN A 1183 41.80 24.78 -7.63
C ASN A 1183 40.75 24.06 -6.76
N LYS A 1184 39.97 23.13 -7.32
CA LYS A 1184 39.03 22.28 -6.55
C LYS A 1184 39.75 21.30 -5.61
N TYR A 1185 40.94 20.81 -5.99
CA TYR A 1185 41.73 19.90 -5.16
C TYR A 1185 42.34 20.57 -3.92
N SER A 1186 42.64 21.87 -3.97
CA SER A 1186 43.16 22.63 -2.82
C SER A 1186 42.07 22.95 -1.78
N GLU A 1187 40.81 23.11 -2.19
CA GLU A 1187 39.69 23.33 -1.26
C GLU A 1187 39.19 22.02 -0.62
N MET A 1188 39.20 20.90 -1.36
CA MET A 1188 38.81 19.59 -0.83
C MET A 1188 39.73 19.04 0.28
N MET A 1189 40.95 19.55 0.43
CA MET A 1189 41.89 19.12 1.48
C MET A 1189 41.73 19.87 2.81
N LYS A 1190 40.95 20.98 2.86
CA LYS A 1190 40.73 21.76 4.10
C LYS A 1190 39.54 21.26 4.94
N THR A 1191 38.52 20.68 4.30
CA THR A 1191 37.29 20.19 4.94
C THR A 1191 37.45 18.95 5.83
N PRO A 1192 38.36 17.99 5.57
CA PRO A 1192 38.55 16.84 6.47
C PRO A 1192 39.18 17.23 7.81
N ILE A 1193 40.11 18.19 7.80
CA ILE A 1193 40.86 18.63 9.00
C ILE A 1193 39.95 19.42 9.96
N GLN A 1194 39.04 20.26 9.45
CA GLN A 1194 38.04 20.96 10.27
C GLN A 1194 36.99 20.00 10.86
N SER A 1195 36.60 18.96 10.12
CA SER A 1195 35.66 17.93 10.59
C SER A 1195 36.26 17.09 11.72
N ILE A 1196 37.56 16.76 11.62
CA ILE A 1196 38.30 16.03 12.66
C ILE A 1196 38.51 16.88 13.93
N MET A 1197 38.76 18.19 13.79
CA MET A 1197 38.85 19.10 14.94
C MET A 1197 37.49 19.29 15.64
N THR A 1198 36.39 19.28 14.89
CA THR A 1198 35.02 19.40 15.44
C THR A 1198 34.63 18.15 16.24
N ILE A 1199 35.01 16.96 15.76
CA ILE A 1199 34.80 15.69 16.49
C ILE A 1199 35.65 15.67 17.78
N ARG A 1200 36.90 16.14 17.73
CA ARG A 1200 37.78 16.25 18.91
C ARG A 1200 37.26 17.25 19.95
N TYR A 1201 36.55 18.30 19.51
CA TYR A 1201 35.90 19.28 20.38
C TYR A 1201 34.63 18.71 21.05
N LEU A 1202 33.84 17.92 20.31
CA LEU A 1202 32.59 17.33 20.81
C LEU A 1202 32.82 16.15 21.78
N VAL A 1203 33.91 15.39 21.61
CA VAL A 1203 34.24 14.24 22.48
C VAL A 1203 34.79 14.68 23.85
N ASN A 1204 35.39 15.87 23.96
CA ASN A 1204 36.01 16.35 25.21
C ASN A 1204 35.05 17.05 26.19
N ARG A 1205 33.78 17.30 25.82
CA ARG A 1205 32.75 17.78 26.73
C ARG A 1205 31.61 16.77 26.76
N ASN A 1206 31.43 16.07 27.88
CA ASN A 1206 30.39 15.05 28.15
C ASN A 1206 28.94 15.52 27.85
N HIS A 1207 28.59 15.71 26.57
CA HIS A 1207 27.26 16.06 26.08
C HIS A 1207 26.82 15.01 25.07
N LEU A 1208 26.48 13.82 25.57
CA LEU A 1208 25.94 12.71 24.76
C LEU A 1208 24.50 12.96 24.23
N ALA A 1209 23.84 14.05 24.63
CA ALA A 1209 22.48 14.39 24.16
C ALA A 1209 22.43 14.95 22.72
N ARG A 1210 23.57 15.22 22.08
CA ARG A 1210 23.63 15.75 20.70
C ARG A 1210 24.13 14.76 19.64
N LEU A 1211 24.17 13.47 19.97
CA LEU A 1211 24.54 12.42 19.01
C LEU A 1211 23.37 11.82 18.22
N ASN A 1212 22.15 12.37 18.33
CA ASN A 1212 21.01 11.99 17.48
C ASN A 1212 21.04 12.63 16.07
N VAL A 1213 22.07 13.42 15.73
CA VAL A 1213 22.15 14.13 14.44
C VAL A 1213 23.10 13.44 13.44
N LEU A 1214 23.79 12.36 13.83
CA LEU A 1214 24.73 11.64 12.96
C LEU A 1214 24.38 10.17 12.67
N ILE A 1215 23.19 9.73 13.08
CA ILE A 1215 22.54 8.50 12.57
C ILE A 1215 21.54 8.86 11.43
N TRP A 1216 21.63 10.10 10.91
CA TRP A 1216 20.75 10.63 9.86
C TRP A 1216 21.49 11.11 8.60
N ILE A 1217 22.69 10.60 8.37
CA ILE A 1217 23.45 10.68 7.10
C ILE A 1217 23.97 9.28 6.80
#